data_AF-A0A1Y4U2U1-F1
#
_entry.id   AF-A0A1Y4U2U1-F1
#
_cell.length_a   1.000
_cell.length_b   1.000
_cell.length_c   1.000
_cell.angle_alpha   90.00
_cell.angle_beta   90.00
_cell.angle_gamma   90.00
#
_symmetry.space_group_name_H-M   'P 1'
#
loop_
_entity.id
_entity.type
_entity.pdbx_description
1 polymer ?
#
loop_
_entity_poly.entity_id
_entity_poly.type
_entity_poly.pdbx_seq_one_letter_code
_entity_poly.pdbx_strand_id
1 'polypeptide(L)'
;MKIINIGILAHVDAGKTTLTESLLYTSGAVPELGSVDKGTTRTDTMLLERQRGITIQTAVTSFGWKNYKINIVDTPGHMDFLAEVYRSLAVLDGAILVVSAKDGVQAQTRVLFHALQKMKIPTIIFVNKIDQEGIDLQSVYQNIREKLSDDVMVMQDVSLTPEVSLTDIEDIEKWDSIIAGNDELLEKYIAGEPLKIQDLQREKCRRMQNGSLFPIYHGSAKNNIGTEKLIEVIAETFTSGADNDQSELCGSVFKIEYTDQKKRLVYLRLYSGTLHLRDTILLPQNQKLKITEMRIPSNGEIIPADTACCGEIVILTNDTLKLNDTLGNVELLPRKAWEKNPIPLLRTTVEPQNQEQRDLLLNALTEIADTDPLLHYYVDTITHEIIISFLGKVQLEVVCSLLVERYHVNINVKEPTVIYLERPLKTASYTIHIEVPPNPFWASIGLTVTPLPAGSGTRFKSKVSLGYLNQSFQNAVMEGVRYGMEQGLYGWEVTDCEICFDYGVYYSPVSTPADFRSLAPIVLEQALKRAGTQLLEPYLSFTLFAPQEYISRAYNDAPKYCAVIESTLLKNDEVIFTGEIPARCIGEYRNDLNFYTNGRSVCLTELKGYQEISGEPVLQPRRPNSRLDKVRHMFQKIT
;
A
#
# COMPACT_ATOMS: atom_id res chain seq x y z
N MET A 1 6.09 -30.13 11.26
CA MET A 1 7.01 -28.97 11.31
C MET A 1 6.14 -27.73 11.38
N LYS A 2 6.36 -26.81 12.31
CA LYS A 2 5.56 -25.57 12.42
C LYS A 2 6.15 -24.49 11.52
N ILE A 3 5.34 -23.77 10.76
CA ILE A 3 5.80 -22.74 9.82
C ILE A 3 5.44 -21.36 10.38
N ILE A 4 6.41 -20.44 10.45
CA ILE A 4 6.21 -19.07 10.94
C ILE A 4 6.68 -18.09 9.86
N ASN A 5 5.82 -17.14 9.51
CA ASN A 5 6.14 -16.09 8.55
C ASN A 5 6.41 -14.78 9.30
N ILE A 6 7.65 -14.30 9.27
CA ILE A 6 8.06 -13.07 9.93
C ILE A 6 8.48 -12.01 8.92
N GLY A 7 8.27 -10.75 9.29
CA GLY A 7 8.85 -9.61 8.58
C GLY A 7 9.86 -8.88 9.44
N ILE A 8 10.94 -8.39 8.82
CA ILE A 8 11.91 -7.53 9.49
C ILE A 8 11.71 -6.12 8.96
N LEU A 9 11.52 -5.18 9.89
CA LEU A 9 11.20 -3.78 9.60
C LEU A 9 12.21 -2.89 10.31
N ALA A 10 12.75 -1.91 9.61
CA ALA A 10 13.70 -0.98 10.20
C ALA A 10 13.73 0.34 9.43
N HIS A 11 14.19 1.40 10.10
CA HIS A 11 14.61 2.61 9.39
C HIS A 11 15.92 2.37 8.62
N VAL A 12 16.26 3.29 7.72
CA VAL A 12 17.49 3.24 6.93
C VAL A 12 18.69 3.08 7.86
N ASP A 13 19.63 2.21 7.49
CA ASP A 13 20.85 1.90 8.26
C ASP A 13 20.67 1.26 9.65
N ALA A 14 19.46 0.99 10.15
CA ALA A 14 19.28 0.30 11.44
C ALA A 14 19.82 -1.16 11.45
N GLY A 15 20.10 -1.71 10.26
CA GLY A 15 20.70 -3.03 10.08
C GLY A 15 19.70 -4.14 9.79
N LYS A 16 18.58 -3.83 9.11
CA LYS A 16 17.59 -4.82 8.62
C LYS A 16 18.26 -5.95 7.83
N THR A 17 18.94 -5.59 6.74
CA THR A 17 19.62 -6.56 5.87
C THR A 17 20.70 -7.33 6.63
N THR A 18 21.48 -6.65 7.48
CA THR A 18 22.51 -7.30 8.32
C THR A 18 21.89 -8.32 9.29
N LEU A 19 20.74 -8.00 9.90
CA LEU A 19 20.03 -8.93 10.76
C LEU A 19 19.50 -10.13 9.98
N THR A 20 18.92 -9.91 8.80
CA THR A 20 18.45 -10.99 7.92
C THR A 20 19.59 -11.97 7.59
N GLU A 21 20.74 -11.46 7.15
CA GLU A 21 21.93 -12.29 6.84
C GLU A 21 22.43 -13.04 8.09
N SER A 22 22.48 -12.36 9.24
CA SER A 22 22.92 -12.94 10.50
C SER A 22 22.00 -14.06 10.99
N LEU A 23 20.68 -13.93 10.81
CA LEU A 23 19.72 -15.00 11.10
C LEU A 23 19.94 -16.22 10.21
N LEU A 24 20.10 -16.01 8.89
CA LEU A 24 20.33 -17.11 7.93
C LEU A 24 21.68 -17.81 8.17
N TYR A 25 22.72 -17.07 8.55
CA TYR A 25 24.02 -17.64 8.92
C TYR A 25 23.92 -18.45 10.22
N THR A 26 23.29 -17.91 11.25
CA THR A 26 23.15 -18.57 12.57
C THR A 26 22.33 -19.85 12.48
N SER A 27 21.31 -19.88 11.62
CA SER A 27 20.54 -21.10 11.38
C SER A 27 21.28 -22.15 10.53
N GLY A 28 22.45 -21.82 10.00
CA GLY A 28 23.20 -22.68 9.07
C GLY A 28 22.60 -22.75 7.66
N ALA A 29 21.71 -21.83 7.29
CA ALA A 29 21.12 -21.79 5.96
C ALA A 29 22.10 -21.24 4.91
N VAL A 30 23.06 -20.40 5.33
CA VAL A 30 24.14 -19.86 4.49
C VAL A 30 25.48 -20.22 5.11
N PRO A 31 26.49 -20.64 4.32
CA PRO A 31 27.80 -21.02 4.84
C PRO A 31 28.63 -19.81 5.33
N GLU A 32 28.36 -18.61 4.82
CA GLU A 32 29.10 -17.40 5.13
C GLU A 32 28.16 -16.23 5.40
N LEU A 33 28.58 -15.31 6.27
CA LEU A 33 27.83 -14.12 6.63
C LEU A 33 27.90 -13.09 5.48
N GLY A 34 26.75 -12.74 4.90
CA GLY A 34 26.64 -11.68 3.89
C GLY A 34 26.94 -10.29 4.46
N SER A 35 27.45 -9.38 3.62
CA SER A 35 27.83 -8.02 4.01
C SER A 35 27.27 -7.00 3.03
N VAL A 36 26.57 -5.99 3.56
CA VAL A 36 26.02 -4.86 2.81
C VAL A 36 27.16 -4.08 2.13
N ASP A 37 28.22 -3.75 2.89
CA ASP A 37 29.38 -3.00 2.39
C ASP A 37 30.09 -3.70 1.22
N LYS A 38 30.05 -5.04 1.19
CA LYS A 38 30.65 -5.86 0.13
C LYS A 38 29.65 -6.21 -0.98
N GLY A 39 28.39 -5.83 -0.86
CA GLY A 39 27.31 -6.14 -1.81
C GLY A 39 27.01 -7.64 -1.95
N THR A 40 27.33 -8.45 -0.93
CA THR A 40 27.14 -9.91 -0.95
C THR A 40 25.83 -10.38 -0.34
N THR A 41 24.92 -9.45 -0.03
CA THR A 41 23.61 -9.75 0.58
C THR A 41 22.67 -10.39 -0.43
N ARG A 42 21.80 -11.30 0.06
CA ARG A 42 20.85 -12.03 -0.79
C ARG A 42 19.53 -11.29 -1.02
N THR A 43 19.17 -10.33 -0.18
CA THR A 43 17.87 -9.64 -0.26
C THR A 43 17.91 -8.35 -1.10
N ASP A 44 19.02 -7.61 -1.09
CA ASP A 44 19.16 -6.35 -1.87
C ASP A 44 19.79 -6.64 -3.25
N THR A 45 18.94 -7.04 -4.19
CA THR A 45 19.37 -7.46 -5.55
C THR A 45 19.41 -6.32 -6.55
N MET A 46 18.62 -5.24 -6.35
CA MET A 46 18.58 -4.12 -7.28
C MET A 46 19.71 -3.11 -7.04
N LEU A 47 20.24 -2.51 -8.12
CA LEU A 47 21.28 -1.48 -8.01
C LEU A 47 20.79 -0.24 -7.26
N LEU A 48 19.55 0.19 -7.53
CA LEU A 48 18.95 1.33 -6.84
C LEU A 48 18.79 1.08 -5.33
N GLU A 49 18.46 -0.16 -4.91
CA GLU A 49 18.41 -0.54 -3.50
C GLU A 49 19.77 -0.35 -2.83
N ARG A 50 20.85 -0.81 -3.50
CA ARG A 50 22.24 -0.68 -3.03
C ARG A 50 22.72 0.77 -3.00
N GLN A 51 22.37 1.57 -4.01
CA GLN A 51 22.79 2.99 -4.10
C GLN A 51 22.11 3.87 -3.06
N ARG A 52 20.84 3.60 -2.76
CA ARG A 52 20.04 4.40 -1.82
C ARG A 52 20.01 3.81 -0.40
N GLY A 53 20.49 2.59 -0.19
CA GLY A 53 20.44 1.89 1.10
C GLY A 53 19.01 1.57 1.55
N ILE A 54 18.08 1.42 0.61
CA ILE A 54 16.66 1.13 0.88
C ILE A 54 16.26 -0.19 0.21
N THR A 55 15.40 -0.96 0.86
CA THR A 55 14.74 -2.09 0.20
C THR A 55 13.49 -1.59 -0.51
N ILE A 56 13.34 -1.98 -1.78
CA ILE A 56 12.28 -1.54 -2.69
C ILE A 56 11.32 -2.69 -2.94
N GLN A 57 11.84 -3.90 -3.18
CA GLN A 57 11.02 -5.08 -3.44
C GLN A 57 11.06 -6.08 -2.28
N THR A 58 9.93 -6.71 -2.02
CA THR A 58 9.86 -7.72 -0.95
C THR A 58 10.59 -9.00 -1.35
N ALA A 59 11.62 -9.41 -0.62
CA ALA A 59 12.28 -10.70 -0.83
C ALA A 59 11.72 -11.76 0.14
N VAL A 60 11.66 -13.02 -0.28
CA VAL A 60 11.27 -14.13 0.59
C VAL A 60 12.41 -15.13 0.69
N THR A 61 12.83 -15.42 1.91
CA THR A 61 13.83 -16.44 2.23
C THR A 61 13.33 -17.29 3.39
N SER A 62 14.00 -18.40 3.69
CA SER A 62 13.61 -19.23 4.83
C SER A 62 14.78 -19.97 5.44
N PHE A 63 14.61 -20.43 6.67
CA PHE A 63 15.54 -21.30 7.34
C PHE A 63 14.83 -22.25 8.31
N GLY A 64 15.44 -23.40 8.57
CA GLY A 64 15.00 -24.32 9.61
C GLY A 64 15.64 -23.98 10.97
N TRP A 65 14.86 -24.10 12.04
CA TRP A 65 15.37 -24.07 13.41
C TRP A 65 14.60 -25.06 14.30
N LYS A 66 15.30 -26.07 14.82
CA LYS A 66 14.69 -27.18 15.58
C LYS A 66 13.51 -27.79 14.77
N ASN A 67 12.28 -27.73 15.28
CA ASN A 67 11.07 -28.24 14.61
C ASN A 67 10.26 -27.15 13.86
N TYR A 68 10.86 -25.97 13.67
CA TYR A 68 10.25 -24.81 13.04
C TYR A 68 10.88 -24.51 11.68
N LYS A 69 10.05 -24.07 10.74
CA LYS A 69 10.45 -23.39 9.51
C LYS A 69 10.11 -21.92 9.66
N ILE A 70 11.09 -21.05 9.50
CA ILE A 70 10.88 -19.61 9.58
C ILE A 70 11.08 -19.03 8.20
N ASN A 71 10.03 -18.44 7.65
CA ASN A 71 10.06 -17.68 6.41
C ASN A 71 10.26 -16.19 6.77
N ILE A 72 11.30 -15.57 6.21
CA ILE A 72 11.53 -14.13 6.32
C ILE A 72 10.98 -13.46 5.06
N VAL A 73 10.07 -12.52 5.26
CA VAL A 73 9.54 -11.62 4.24
C VAL A 73 10.20 -10.26 4.47
N ASP A 74 11.20 -9.96 3.65
CA ASP A 74 11.99 -8.74 3.80
C ASP A 74 11.23 -7.55 3.24
N THR A 75 10.77 -6.63 4.09
CA THR A 75 9.85 -5.55 3.67
C THR A 75 10.58 -4.25 3.33
N PRO A 76 10.02 -3.41 2.43
CA PRO A 76 10.51 -2.04 2.25
C PRO A 76 10.42 -1.20 3.53
N GLY A 77 11.43 -0.36 3.79
CA GLY A 77 11.43 0.55 4.95
C GLY A 77 10.90 1.96 4.65
N HIS A 78 10.59 2.26 3.38
CA HIS A 78 10.29 3.62 2.91
C HIS A 78 8.79 3.86 2.66
N MET A 79 8.30 5.06 2.98
CA MET A 79 6.87 5.40 2.95
C MET A 79 6.26 5.41 1.54
N ASP A 80 7.03 5.74 0.51
CA ASP A 80 6.49 5.73 -0.85
C ASP A 80 6.16 4.31 -1.37
N PHE A 81 6.59 3.28 -0.64
CA PHE A 81 6.21 1.88 -0.88
C PHE A 81 5.19 1.36 0.14
N LEU A 82 4.40 2.24 0.77
CA LEU A 82 3.40 1.83 1.77
C LEU A 82 2.49 0.70 1.27
N ALA A 83 2.12 0.69 0.00
CA ALA A 83 1.31 -0.38 -0.58
C ALA A 83 2.00 -1.74 -0.50
N GLU A 84 3.28 -1.79 -0.85
CA GLU A 84 4.11 -3.00 -0.74
C GLU A 84 4.31 -3.36 0.74
N VAL A 85 4.58 -2.39 1.62
CA VAL A 85 4.67 -2.61 3.06
C VAL A 85 3.39 -3.26 3.61
N TYR A 86 2.21 -2.68 3.34
CA TYR A 86 0.93 -3.21 3.82
C TYR A 86 0.63 -4.61 3.27
N ARG A 87 0.97 -4.89 1.99
CA ARG A 87 0.83 -6.22 1.41
C ARG A 87 1.73 -7.25 2.10
N SER A 88 3.00 -6.91 2.28
CA SER A 88 3.97 -7.80 2.91
C SER A 88 3.66 -8.01 4.38
N LEU A 89 3.18 -6.98 5.08
CA LEU A 89 2.71 -7.07 6.46
C LEU A 89 1.45 -7.95 6.60
N ALA A 90 0.55 -7.94 5.61
CA ALA A 90 -0.69 -8.73 5.66
C ALA A 90 -0.43 -10.24 5.77
N VAL A 91 0.67 -10.71 5.17
CA VAL A 91 1.07 -12.12 5.16
C VAL A 91 1.99 -12.53 6.29
N LEU A 92 2.17 -11.72 7.34
CA LEU A 92 3.02 -12.07 8.47
C LEU A 92 2.24 -12.61 9.67
N ASP A 93 2.82 -13.63 10.32
CA ASP A 93 2.46 -14.09 11.67
C ASP A 93 3.03 -13.15 12.74
N GLY A 94 4.18 -12.52 12.45
CA GLY A 94 4.86 -11.64 13.38
C GLY A 94 5.86 -10.70 12.70
N ALA A 95 6.30 -9.69 13.43
CA ALA A 95 7.25 -8.71 12.95
C ALA A 95 8.39 -8.47 13.94
N ILE A 96 9.57 -8.18 13.41
CA ILE A 96 10.73 -7.72 14.16
C ILE A 96 10.99 -6.27 13.77
N LEU A 97 10.75 -5.35 14.70
CA LEU A 97 11.07 -3.94 14.52
C LEU A 97 12.49 -3.67 15.03
N VAL A 98 13.41 -3.43 14.10
CA VAL A 98 14.81 -3.18 14.41
C VAL A 98 15.04 -1.70 14.71
N VAL A 99 15.64 -1.44 15.87
CA VAL A 99 16.00 -0.09 16.34
C VAL A 99 17.51 -0.07 16.55
N SER A 100 18.19 0.94 16.00
CA SER A 100 19.62 1.14 16.24
C SER A 100 19.84 1.64 17.67
N ALA A 101 20.71 0.99 18.43
CA ALA A 101 21.06 1.40 19.79
C ALA A 101 21.71 2.80 19.83
N LYS A 102 22.39 3.19 18.74
CA LYS A 102 23.00 4.51 18.60
C LYS A 102 22.01 5.60 18.22
N ASP A 103 21.11 5.28 17.27
CA ASP A 103 20.24 6.29 16.66
C ASP A 103 18.86 6.38 17.34
N GLY A 104 18.47 5.36 18.12
CA GLY A 104 17.17 5.27 18.77
C GLY A 104 16.01 5.20 17.77
N VAL A 105 14.84 5.68 18.19
CA VAL A 105 13.63 5.72 17.37
C VAL A 105 13.66 6.90 16.41
N GLN A 106 13.77 6.57 15.13
CA GLN A 106 13.76 7.50 14.01
C GLN A 106 12.34 7.72 13.45
N ALA A 107 12.22 8.71 12.56
CA ALA A 107 10.96 9.07 11.92
C ALA A 107 10.28 7.87 11.23
N GLN A 108 11.04 7.14 10.43
CA GLN A 108 10.57 5.98 9.67
C GLN A 108 10.17 4.83 10.60
N THR A 109 10.90 4.60 11.71
CA THR A 109 10.55 3.57 12.71
C THR A 109 9.13 3.78 13.24
N ARG A 110 8.73 5.02 13.49
CA ARG A 110 7.37 5.35 13.96
C ARG A 110 6.31 5.03 12.92
N VAL A 111 6.60 5.27 11.64
CA VAL A 111 5.68 4.93 10.55
C VAL A 111 5.48 3.43 10.45
N LEU A 112 6.58 2.66 10.48
CA LEU A 112 6.52 1.21 10.43
C LEU A 112 5.78 0.64 11.66
N PHE A 113 6.05 1.17 12.84
CA PHE A 113 5.35 0.77 14.06
C PHE A 113 3.86 1.10 14.02
N HIS A 114 3.48 2.27 13.51
CA HIS A 114 2.07 2.63 13.31
C HIS A 114 1.36 1.66 12.35
N ALA A 115 2.02 1.26 11.25
CA ALA A 115 1.48 0.25 10.33
C ALA A 115 1.28 -1.10 11.02
N LEU A 116 2.25 -1.55 11.82
CA LEU A 116 2.17 -2.78 12.61
C LEU A 116 1.00 -2.75 13.62
N GLN A 117 0.83 -1.64 14.33
CA GLN A 117 -0.28 -1.43 15.27
C GLN A 117 -1.64 -1.45 14.57
N LYS A 118 -1.77 -0.72 13.46
CA LYS A 118 -3.01 -0.64 12.68
C LYS A 118 -3.45 -2.01 12.16
N MET A 119 -2.49 -2.85 11.79
CA MET A 119 -2.73 -4.23 11.33
C MET A 119 -2.79 -5.27 12.45
N LYS A 120 -2.56 -4.86 13.71
CA LYS A 120 -2.46 -5.75 14.88
C LYS A 120 -1.50 -6.91 14.64
N ILE A 121 -0.30 -6.59 14.16
CA ILE A 121 0.76 -7.58 13.93
C ILE A 121 1.56 -7.73 15.22
N PRO A 122 1.69 -8.96 15.75
CA PRO A 122 2.53 -9.22 16.92
C PRO A 122 3.96 -8.80 16.63
N THR A 123 4.54 -7.95 17.49
CA THR A 123 5.82 -7.29 17.18
C THR A 123 6.82 -7.45 18.32
N ILE A 124 8.03 -7.88 17.98
CA ILE A 124 9.21 -7.88 18.84
C ILE A 124 10.07 -6.67 18.45
N ILE A 125 10.55 -5.90 19.43
CA ILE A 125 11.52 -4.83 19.19
C ILE A 125 12.92 -5.41 19.40
N PHE A 126 13.80 -5.24 18.41
CA PHE A 126 15.19 -5.68 18.49
C PHE A 126 16.12 -4.47 18.44
N VAL A 127 16.80 -4.19 19.56
CA VAL A 127 17.79 -3.12 19.67
C VAL A 127 19.13 -3.64 19.16
N ASN A 128 19.48 -3.23 17.95
CA ASN A 128 20.66 -3.68 17.22
C ASN A 128 21.85 -2.73 17.43
N LYS A 129 23.06 -3.17 17.04
CA LYS A 129 24.31 -2.40 17.10
C LYS A 129 24.74 -2.05 18.53
N ILE A 130 24.44 -2.91 19.51
CA ILE A 130 24.85 -2.71 20.91
C ILE A 130 26.37 -2.77 21.13
N ASP A 131 27.13 -3.15 20.10
CA ASP A 131 28.60 -3.21 20.10
C ASP A 131 29.28 -1.85 19.90
N GLN A 132 28.54 -0.80 19.57
CA GLN A 132 29.14 0.52 19.35
C GLN A 132 29.45 1.25 20.67
N GLU A 133 30.48 2.08 20.64
CA GLU A 133 30.84 2.91 21.79
C GLU A 133 29.82 4.03 22.03
N GLY A 134 29.64 4.40 23.31
CA GLY A 134 28.78 5.53 23.70
C GLY A 134 27.28 5.21 23.72
N ILE A 135 26.89 3.95 23.75
CA ILE A 135 25.49 3.54 23.82
C ILE A 135 24.96 3.70 25.24
N ASP A 136 23.85 4.42 25.35
CA ASP A 136 23.03 4.49 26.56
C ASP A 136 21.69 3.79 26.31
N LEU A 137 21.58 2.54 26.75
CA LEU A 137 20.37 1.74 26.58
C LEU A 137 19.17 2.31 27.34
N GLN A 138 19.38 2.98 28.47
CA GLN A 138 18.27 3.56 29.23
C GLN A 138 17.61 4.70 28.46
N SER A 139 18.42 5.54 27.81
CA SER A 139 17.94 6.57 26.88
C SER A 139 17.17 5.95 25.70
N VAL A 140 17.67 4.85 25.12
CA VAL A 140 16.96 4.14 24.03
C VAL A 140 15.61 3.59 24.50
N TYR A 141 15.51 3.00 25.69
CA TYR A 141 14.25 2.50 26.22
C TYR A 141 13.24 3.61 26.48
N GLN A 142 13.71 4.74 27.01
CA GLN A 142 12.88 5.93 27.19
C GLN A 142 12.36 6.44 25.85
N ASN A 143 13.25 6.51 24.84
CA ASN A 143 12.90 6.93 23.50
C ASN A 143 11.85 6.01 22.84
N ILE A 144 11.95 4.70 23.06
CA ILE A 144 10.96 3.71 22.61
C ILE A 144 9.61 3.94 23.30
N ARG A 145 9.59 4.13 24.62
CA ARG A 145 8.35 4.39 25.39
C ARG A 145 7.62 5.63 24.89
N GLU A 146 8.35 6.73 24.80
CA GLU A 146 7.77 8.04 24.47
C GLU A 146 7.24 8.10 23.03
N LYS A 147 7.99 7.54 22.07
CA LYS A 147 7.71 7.69 20.64
C LYS A 147 6.92 6.54 20.01
N LEU A 148 7.00 5.34 20.58
CA LEU A 148 6.31 4.14 20.06
C LEU A 148 5.17 3.74 20.99
N SER A 149 5.45 3.23 22.18
CA SER A 149 4.43 2.71 23.10
C SER A 149 4.95 2.58 24.52
N ASP A 150 4.14 2.95 25.51
CA ASP A 150 4.46 2.78 26.93
C ASP A 150 4.43 1.28 27.34
N ASP A 151 3.65 0.46 26.64
CA ASP A 151 3.52 -1.00 26.84
C ASP A 151 4.72 -1.82 26.32
N VAL A 152 5.95 -1.43 26.68
CA VAL A 152 7.18 -2.14 26.29
C VAL A 152 7.82 -2.82 27.48
N MET A 153 8.42 -3.99 27.25
CA MET A 153 9.08 -4.76 28.31
C MET A 153 10.48 -5.19 27.87
N VAL A 154 11.49 -4.84 28.67
CA VAL A 154 12.87 -5.29 28.46
C VAL A 154 12.98 -6.74 28.90
N MET A 155 13.46 -7.62 28.01
CA MET A 155 13.53 -9.07 28.26
C MET A 155 14.94 -9.55 28.63
N GLN A 156 15.96 -8.70 28.49
CA GLN A 156 17.36 -9.07 28.67
C GLN A 156 18.12 -7.99 29.42
N ASP A 157 18.99 -8.40 30.33
CA ASP A 157 20.03 -7.57 30.90
C ASP A 157 21.25 -7.58 29.96
N VAL A 158 21.84 -6.41 29.74
CA VAL A 158 22.96 -6.20 28.81
C VAL A 158 24.15 -5.65 29.58
N SER A 159 25.29 -6.33 29.53
CA SER A 159 26.57 -5.80 29.99
C SER A 159 27.41 -5.40 28.78
N LEU A 160 27.89 -4.15 28.74
CA LEU A 160 28.66 -3.61 27.62
C LEU A 160 30.18 -3.63 27.84
N THR A 161 30.65 -3.94 29.06
CA THR A 161 32.08 -3.85 29.43
C THR A 161 32.54 -5.10 30.19
N PRO A 162 33.69 -5.72 29.86
CA PRO A 162 34.63 -5.47 28.75
C PRO A 162 34.25 -6.15 27.42
N GLU A 163 33.34 -7.14 27.44
CA GLU A 163 32.73 -7.77 26.26
C GLU A 163 31.21 -7.70 26.40
N VAL A 164 30.51 -7.63 25.27
CA VAL A 164 29.04 -7.57 25.26
C VAL A 164 28.48 -8.92 25.71
N SER A 165 27.77 -8.95 26.84
CA SER A 165 27.04 -10.13 27.31
C SER A 165 25.53 -9.84 27.44
N LEU A 166 24.73 -10.85 27.10
CA LEU A 166 23.27 -10.81 27.13
C LEU A 166 22.77 -11.92 28.05
N THR A 167 21.96 -11.57 29.04
CA THR A 167 21.32 -12.54 29.94
C THR A 167 19.82 -12.30 29.98
N ASP A 168 19.03 -13.36 29.79
CA ASP A 168 17.57 -13.24 29.85
C ASP A 168 17.11 -12.90 31.28
N ILE A 169 16.08 -12.06 31.38
CA ILE A 169 15.50 -11.68 32.66
C ILE A 169 14.59 -12.81 33.16
N GLU A 170 15.08 -13.56 34.14
CA GLU A 170 14.33 -14.61 34.84
C GLU A 170 13.70 -14.11 36.16
N ASP A 171 14.10 -12.93 36.63
CA ASP A 171 13.62 -12.33 37.87
C ASP A 171 12.16 -11.87 37.74
N ILE A 172 11.28 -12.48 38.54
CA ILE A 172 9.83 -12.22 38.54
C ILE A 172 9.52 -10.75 38.90
N GLU A 173 10.37 -10.10 39.70
CA GLU A 173 10.18 -8.68 40.08
C GLU A 173 10.25 -7.75 38.86
N LYS A 174 10.91 -8.16 37.77
CA LYS A 174 10.97 -7.38 36.52
C LYS A 174 9.77 -7.63 35.59
N TRP A 175 8.84 -8.51 35.96
CA TRP A 175 7.63 -8.85 35.18
C TRP A 175 6.37 -8.09 35.63
N ASP A 176 6.51 -7.06 36.47
CA ASP A 176 5.41 -6.26 37.02
C ASP A 176 4.40 -5.78 35.97
N SER A 177 4.85 -5.38 34.77
CA SER A 177 3.93 -4.88 33.74
C SER A 177 3.01 -5.98 33.16
N ILE A 178 3.47 -7.22 33.14
CA ILE A 178 2.68 -8.39 32.71
C ILE A 178 1.72 -8.78 33.82
N ILE A 179 2.22 -8.82 35.06
CA ILE A 179 1.43 -9.16 36.25
C ILE A 179 0.27 -8.16 36.41
N ALA A 180 0.55 -6.86 36.33
CA ALA A 180 -0.45 -5.80 36.42
C ALA A 180 -1.46 -5.80 35.26
N GLY A 181 -1.13 -6.43 34.13
CA GLY A 181 -2.02 -6.53 32.97
C GLY A 181 -3.04 -7.67 33.05
N ASN A 182 -2.98 -8.54 34.06
CA ASN A 182 -3.89 -9.68 34.22
C ASN A 182 -4.34 -9.78 35.68
N ASP A 183 -5.64 -9.57 35.92
CA ASP A 183 -6.23 -9.55 37.27
C ASP A 183 -5.93 -10.83 38.07
N GLU A 184 -5.92 -12.00 37.45
CA GLU A 184 -5.64 -13.27 38.13
C GLU A 184 -4.17 -13.38 38.56
N LEU A 185 -3.24 -12.91 37.73
CA LEU A 185 -1.81 -12.88 38.06
C LEU A 185 -1.53 -11.82 39.13
N LEU A 186 -2.19 -10.67 39.06
CA LEU A 186 -2.09 -9.59 40.03
C LEU A 186 -2.61 -10.02 41.41
N GLU A 187 -3.77 -10.69 41.46
CA GLU A 187 -4.32 -11.22 42.71
C GLU A 187 -3.36 -12.21 43.37
N LYS A 188 -2.79 -13.15 42.60
CA LYS A 188 -1.80 -14.12 43.10
C LYS A 188 -0.54 -13.42 43.62
N TYR A 189 -0.05 -12.41 42.90
CA TYR A 189 1.12 -11.63 43.30
C TYR A 189 0.87 -10.88 44.62
N ILE A 190 -0.28 -10.21 44.76
CA ILE A 190 -0.67 -9.48 45.97
C ILE A 190 -0.85 -10.44 47.16
N ALA A 191 -1.37 -11.64 46.92
CA ALA A 191 -1.51 -12.69 47.93
C ALA A 191 -0.17 -13.34 48.34
N GLY A 192 0.93 -13.02 47.66
CA GLY A 192 2.24 -13.63 47.89
C GLY A 192 2.33 -15.09 47.42
N GLU A 193 1.43 -15.51 46.52
CA GLU A 193 1.46 -16.86 45.94
C GLU A 193 2.57 -16.98 44.89
N PRO A 194 3.25 -18.15 44.80
CA PRO A 194 4.31 -18.35 43.83
C PRO A 194 3.74 -18.36 42.40
N LEU A 195 4.17 -17.39 41.58
CA LEU A 195 3.86 -17.34 40.15
C LEU A 195 4.75 -18.31 39.37
N LYS A 196 4.16 -19.03 38.42
CA LYS A 196 4.92 -19.89 37.50
C LYS A 196 5.37 -19.08 36.29
N ILE A 197 6.65 -19.23 35.92
CA ILE A 197 7.22 -18.59 34.72
C ILE A 197 6.42 -18.92 33.45
N GLN A 198 5.87 -20.14 33.35
CA GLN A 198 5.02 -20.55 32.22
C GLN A 198 3.74 -19.72 32.09
N ASP A 199 3.11 -19.35 33.21
CA ASP A 199 1.89 -18.53 33.21
C ASP A 199 2.21 -17.10 32.74
N LEU A 200 3.34 -16.55 33.20
CA LEU A 200 3.86 -15.26 32.76
C LEU A 200 4.20 -15.24 31.27
N GLN A 201 4.88 -16.27 30.78
CA GLN A 201 5.19 -16.42 29.35
C GLN A 201 3.93 -16.54 28.50
N ARG A 202 2.90 -17.25 28.98
CA ARG A 202 1.62 -17.37 28.29
C ARG A 202 0.91 -16.03 28.19
N GLU A 203 0.88 -15.25 29.26
CA GLU A 203 0.29 -13.90 29.24
C GLU A 203 1.10 -12.94 28.35
N LYS A 204 2.43 -13.01 28.38
CA LYS A 204 3.30 -12.29 27.43
C LYS A 204 2.90 -12.57 25.98
N CYS A 205 2.83 -13.85 25.60
CA CYS A 205 2.46 -14.25 24.24
C CYS A 205 1.05 -13.77 23.88
N ARG A 206 0.08 -13.89 24.79
CA ARG A 206 -1.29 -13.41 24.58
C ARG A 206 -1.34 -11.89 24.34
N ARG A 207 -0.69 -11.10 25.19
CA ARG A 207 -0.66 -9.63 25.04
C ARG A 207 0.07 -9.19 23.79
N MET A 208 1.15 -9.88 23.42
CA MET A 208 1.87 -9.64 22.18
C MET A 208 1.01 -9.96 20.96
N GLN A 209 0.27 -11.09 20.98
CA GLN A 209 -0.66 -11.47 19.91
C GLN A 209 -1.78 -10.43 19.71
N ASN A 210 -2.23 -9.82 20.80
CA ASN A 210 -3.23 -8.75 20.77
C ASN A 210 -2.65 -7.37 20.40
N GLY A 211 -1.31 -7.24 20.26
CA GLY A 211 -0.65 -5.98 19.96
C GLY A 211 -0.64 -4.97 21.13
N SER A 212 -0.71 -5.47 22.36
CA SER A 212 -0.80 -4.68 23.61
C SER A 212 0.45 -4.74 24.50
N LEU A 213 1.49 -5.45 24.05
CA LEU A 213 2.78 -5.56 24.73
C LEU A 213 3.87 -5.80 23.68
N PHE A 214 4.99 -5.09 23.81
CA PHE A 214 6.11 -5.16 22.88
C PHE A 214 7.40 -5.55 23.63
N PRO A 215 7.83 -6.82 23.55
CA PRO A 215 9.07 -7.24 24.20
C PRO A 215 10.30 -6.72 23.45
N ILE A 216 11.30 -6.27 24.21
CA ILE A 216 12.56 -5.72 23.73
C ILE A 216 13.69 -6.74 23.96
N TYR A 217 14.37 -7.11 22.87
CA TYR A 217 15.58 -7.92 22.85
C TYR A 217 16.74 -7.12 22.24
N HIS A 218 17.97 -7.58 22.45
CA HIS A 218 19.17 -6.83 22.12
C HIS A 218 20.15 -7.70 21.33
N GLY A 219 20.99 -7.06 20.53
CA GLY A 219 22.12 -7.75 19.92
C GLY A 219 22.95 -6.90 18.99
N SER A 220 23.95 -7.55 18.40
CA SER A 220 24.75 -7.01 17.31
C SER A 220 24.69 -7.99 16.16
N ALA A 221 23.85 -7.70 15.16
CA ALA A 221 23.75 -8.52 13.96
C ALA A 221 25.10 -8.62 13.22
N LYS A 222 25.91 -7.56 13.27
CA LYS A 222 27.23 -7.53 12.63
C LYS A 222 28.21 -8.54 13.25
N ASN A 223 28.19 -8.66 14.58
CA ASN A 223 29.08 -9.55 15.32
C ASN A 223 28.40 -10.88 15.71
N ASN A 224 27.20 -11.13 15.17
CA ASN A 224 26.37 -12.31 15.45
C ASN A 224 26.04 -12.52 16.94
N ILE A 225 25.84 -11.44 17.69
CA ILE A 225 25.51 -11.46 19.12
C ILE A 225 24.00 -11.33 19.29
N GLY A 226 23.38 -12.26 20.04
CA GLY A 226 21.94 -12.24 20.38
C GLY A 226 21.01 -12.81 19.30
N THR A 227 21.53 -13.20 18.14
CA THR A 227 20.75 -13.68 16.99
C THR A 227 20.19 -15.08 17.20
N GLU A 228 20.96 -15.99 17.78
CA GLU A 228 20.47 -17.32 18.18
C GLU A 228 19.28 -17.19 19.14
N LYS A 229 19.42 -16.35 20.17
CA LYS A 229 18.35 -16.08 21.13
C LYS A 229 17.12 -15.48 20.45
N LEU A 230 17.32 -14.56 19.51
CA LEU A 230 16.22 -13.99 18.73
C LEU A 230 15.47 -15.07 17.95
N ILE A 231 16.17 -16.04 17.32
CA ILE A 231 15.53 -17.18 16.64
C ILE A 231 14.70 -18.02 17.61
N GLU A 232 15.21 -18.30 18.80
CA GLU A 232 14.45 -19.03 19.83
C GLU A 232 13.17 -18.29 20.23
N VAL A 233 13.27 -16.99 20.48
CA VAL A 233 12.13 -16.15 20.86
C VAL A 233 11.08 -16.08 19.74
N ILE A 234 11.52 -15.98 18.48
CA ILE A 234 10.63 -16.02 17.31
C ILE A 234 9.82 -17.32 17.31
N ALA A 235 10.50 -18.46 17.51
CA ALA A 235 9.87 -19.78 17.51
C ALA A 235 8.93 -20.01 18.70
N GLU A 236 9.22 -19.42 19.86
CA GLU A 236 8.42 -19.54 21.07
C GLU A 236 7.22 -18.59 21.11
N THR A 237 7.37 -17.38 20.57
CA THR A 237 6.40 -16.30 20.81
C THR A 237 5.39 -16.15 19.67
N PHE A 238 5.81 -16.36 18.41
CA PHE A 238 4.88 -16.29 17.29
C PHE A 238 4.18 -17.63 17.09
N THR A 239 2.85 -17.59 17.05
CA THR A 239 2.02 -18.73 16.70
C THR A 239 1.70 -18.66 15.22
N SER A 240 1.92 -19.77 14.52
CA SER A 240 1.36 -19.94 13.19
C SER A 240 -0.16 -19.98 13.32
N GLY A 241 -0.90 -19.13 12.61
CA GLY A 241 -2.37 -19.22 12.54
C GLY A 241 -2.89 -20.48 11.83
N ALA A 242 -2.01 -21.45 11.58
CA ALA A 242 -2.15 -22.61 10.69
C ALA A 242 -2.28 -23.92 11.50
N ASP A 243 -3.30 -24.04 12.35
CA ASP A 243 -3.47 -25.24 13.19
C ASP A 243 -4.34 -26.34 12.55
N ASN A 244 -4.80 -26.19 11.30
CA ASN A 244 -5.71 -27.16 10.65
C ASN A 244 -5.34 -27.51 9.21
N ASP A 245 -4.47 -28.50 9.01
CA ASP A 245 -4.18 -29.10 7.69
C ASP A 245 -5.40 -29.78 7.04
N GLN A 246 -6.45 -30.11 7.81
CA GLN A 246 -7.68 -30.76 7.33
C GLN A 246 -8.81 -29.80 6.91
N SER A 247 -8.57 -28.50 6.97
CA SER A 247 -9.55 -27.48 6.61
C SER A 247 -9.57 -27.22 5.11
N GLU A 248 -10.61 -26.53 4.62
CA GLU A 248 -10.70 -26.11 3.22
C GLU A 248 -9.48 -25.24 2.84
N LEU A 249 -9.07 -25.32 1.58
CA LEU A 249 -7.95 -24.52 1.07
C LEU A 249 -8.27 -23.02 1.23
N CYS A 250 -7.34 -22.26 1.80
CA CYS A 250 -7.37 -20.81 1.81
C CYS A 250 -5.96 -20.27 1.61
N GLY A 251 -5.79 -19.39 0.63
CA GLY A 251 -4.55 -18.65 0.43
C GLY A 251 -4.79 -17.28 -0.20
N SER A 252 -3.82 -16.38 -0.05
CA SER A 252 -3.85 -15.05 -0.66
C SER A 252 -2.56 -14.75 -1.42
N VAL A 253 -2.70 -14.20 -2.62
CA VAL A 253 -1.59 -13.66 -3.40
C VAL A 253 -1.16 -12.32 -2.83
N PHE A 254 0.13 -12.15 -2.53
CA PHE A 254 0.65 -10.91 -1.95
C PHE A 254 1.78 -10.27 -2.73
N LYS A 255 2.50 -11.03 -3.57
CA LYS A 255 3.58 -10.53 -4.42
C LYS A 255 3.52 -11.18 -5.80
N ILE A 256 3.80 -10.38 -6.82
CA ILE A 256 3.99 -10.83 -8.20
C ILE A 256 5.36 -10.33 -8.65
N GLU A 257 6.08 -11.18 -9.36
CA GLU A 257 7.43 -10.90 -9.81
C GLU A 257 7.66 -11.46 -11.20
N TYR A 258 8.29 -10.68 -12.06
CA TYR A 258 8.78 -11.17 -13.34
C TYR A 258 10.26 -11.55 -13.20
N THR A 259 10.64 -12.69 -13.78
CA THR A 259 12.06 -13.09 -13.91
C THR A 259 12.69 -12.49 -15.17
N ASP A 260 14.02 -12.53 -15.28
CA ASP A 260 14.73 -12.07 -16.49
C ASP A 260 14.36 -12.86 -17.75
N GLN A 261 13.87 -14.09 -17.58
CA GLN A 261 13.31 -14.91 -18.65
C GLN A 261 11.85 -14.57 -18.97
N LYS A 262 11.31 -13.46 -18.43
CA LYS A 262 9.92 -13.01 -18.54
C LYS A 262 8.89 -14.02 -18.04
N LYS A 263 9.28 -14.94 -17.15
CA LYS A 263 8.31 -15.80 -16.44
C LYS A 263 7.71 -15.01 -15.30
N ARG A 264 6.38 -15.05 -15.22
CA ARG A 264 5.58 -14.43 -14.16
C ARG A 264 5.43 -15.39 -12.97
N LEU A 265 6.02 -15.02 -11.84
CA LEU A 265 5.97 -15.74 -10.58
C LEU A 265 4.98 -15.07 -9.64
N VAL A 266 4.10 -15.87 -9.06
CA VAL A 266 3.05 -15.43 -8.14
C VAL A 266 3.34 -16.03 -6.78
N TYR A 267 3.56 -15.18 -5.78
CA TYR A 267 3.79 -15.56 -4.39
C TYR A 267 2.47 -15.51 -3.64
N LEU A 268 2.12 -16.63 -3.03
CA LEU A 268 0.91 -16.76 -2.23
C LEU A 268 1.26 -17.34 -0.85
N ARG A 269 0.53 -16.89 0.16
CA ARG A 269 0.57 -17.48 1.50
C ARG A 269 -0.63 -18.41 1.67
N LEU A 270 -0.38 -19.64 2.09
CA LEU A 270 -1.42 -20.58 2.50
C LEU A 270 -1.77 -20.36 3.98
N TYR A 271 -3.04 -20.15 4.29
CA TYR A 271 -3.54 -20.00 5.66
C TYR A 271 -4.26 -21.23 6.19
N SER A 272 -4.83 -22.03 5.29
CA SER A 272 -5.58 -23.25 5.64
C SER A 272 -5.56 -24.25 4.49
N GLY A 273 -5.64 -25.54 4.81
CA GLY A 273 -5.61 -26.64 3.84
C GLY A 273 -4.23 -26.92 3.22
N THR A 274 -4.22 -27.83 2.24
CA THR A 274 -3.01 -28.27 1.53
C THR A 274 -3.14 -28.05 0.03
N LEU A 275 -2.01 -27.76 -0.63
CA LEU A 275 -1.92 -27.54 -2.06
C LEU A 275 -1.04 -28.62 -2.69
N HIS A 276 -1.53 -29.30 -3.72
CA HIS A 276 -0.78 -30.33 -4.44
C HIS A 276 -0.49 -29.92 -5.88
N LEU A 277 0.65 -30.39 -6.39
CA LEU A 277 0.97 -30.26 -7.81
C LEU A 277 -0.12 -30.94 -8.65
N ARG A 278 -0.54 -30.28 -9.74
CA ARG A 278 -1.61 -30.71 -10.67
C ARG A 278 -3.03 -30.53 -10.15
N ASP A 279 -3.23 -29.96 -8.96
CA ASP A 279 -4.55 -29.56 -8.49
C ASP A 279 -5.20 -28.57 -9.46
N THR A 280 -6.53 -28.63 -9.52
CA THR A 280 -7.35 -27.69 -10.28
C THR A 280 -8.27 -26.97 -9.32
N ILE A 281 -8.01 -25.68 -9.12
CA ILE A 281 -8.73 -24.83 -8.18
C ILE A 281 -9.68 -23.93 -8.97
N LEU A 282 -10.87 -23.71 -8.43
CA LEU A 282 -11.84 -22.79 -9.01
C LEU A 282 -11.66 -21.41 -8.36
N LEU A 283 -11.35 -20.42 -9.18
CA LEU A 283 -11.24 -19.02 -8.75
C LEU A 283 -12.65 -18.39 -8.65
N PRO A 284 -12.83 -17.32 -7.84
CA PRO A 284 -14.12 -16.64 -7.67
C PRO A 284 -14.79 -16.17 -8.99
N GLN A 285 -14.00 -15.99 -10.05
CA GLN A 285 -14.44 -15.58 -11.39
C GLN A 285 -14.84 -16.76 -12.30
N ASN A 286 -15.09 -17.96 -11.75
CA ASN A 286 -15.31 -19.22 -12.48
C ASN A 286 -14.18 -19.64 -13.43
N GLN A 287 -12.97 -19.08 -13.25
CA GLN A 287 -11.77 -19.56 -13.94
C GLN A 287 -11.19 -20.77 -13.21
N LYS A 288 -10.72 -21.76 -13.98
CA LYS A 288 -10.01 -22.92 -13.46
C LYS A 288 -8.50 -22.66 -13.50
N LEU A 289 -7.88 -22.65 -12.32
CA LEU A 289 -6.44 -22.58 -12.16
C LEU A 289 -5.88 -23.99 -12.02
N LYS A 290 -4.99 -24.40 -12.93
CA LYS A 290 -4.27 -25.67 -12.81
C LYS A 290 -2.83 -25.41 -12.36
N ILE A 291 -2.40 -26.10 -11.32
CA ILE A 291 -1.04 -25.98 -10.77
C ILE A 291 -0.09 -26.85 -11.58
N THR A 292 0.79 -26.25 -12.36
CA THR A 292 1.74 -26.95 -13.23
C THR A 292 3.12 -27.09 -12.61
N GLU A 293 3.56 -26.04 -11.91
CA GLU A 293 4.85 -25.94 -11.23
C GLU A 293 4.62 -25.23 -9.90
N MET A 294 5.25 -25.75 -8.85
CA MET A 294 5.16 -25.21 -7.50
C MET A 294 6.54 -25.21 -6.87
N ARG A 295 6.89 -24.09 -6.24
CA ARG A 295 8.15 -23.93 -5.52
C ARG A 295 7.90 -23.36 -4.13
N ILE A 296 8.77 -23.70 -3.18
CA ILE A 296 8.75 -23.18 -1.82
C ILE A 296 10.14 -22.65 -1.44
N PRO A 297 10.24 -21.57 -0.66
CA PRO A 297 11.49 -21.21 -0.01
C PRO A 297 11.90 -22.32 0.96
N SER A 298 13.18 -22.73 0.97
CA SER A 298 13.76 -23.66 1.93
C SER A 298 15.26 -23.36 2.11
N ASN A 299 15.69 -23.09 3.35
CA ASN A 299 17.10 -22.89 3.72
C ASN A 299 17.87 -21.93 2.78
N GLY A 300 17.32 -20.74 2.56
CA GLY A 300 17.95 -19.70 1.76
C GLY A 300 17.82 -19.87 0.24
N GLU A 301 17.17 -20.93 -0.23
CA GLU A 301 16.97 -21.23 -1.65
C GLU A 301 15.49 -21.45 -1.99
N ILE A 302 15.15 -21.39 -3.27
CA ILE A 302 13.79 -21.70 -3.76
C ILE A 302 13.85 -23.05 -4.46
N ILE A 303 13.18 -24.05 -3.86
CA ILE A 303 13.20 -25.44 -4.34
C ILE A 303 11.83 -25.83 -4.93
N PRO A 304 11.78 -26.73 -5.93
CA PRO A 304 10.53 -27.31 -6.39
C PRO A 304 9.89 -28.16 -5.29
N ALA A 305 8.55 -28.13 -5.22
CA ALA A 305 7.80 -28.90 -4.23
C ALA A 305 6.54 -29.52 -4.86
N ASP A 306 6.20 -30.74 -4.45
CA ASP A 306 5.00 -31.44 -4.90
C ASP A 306 3.78 -31.15 -4.03
N THR A 307 4.02 -30.78 -2.76
CA THR A 307 2.98 -30.49 -1.76
C THR A 307 3.38 -29.28 -0.92
N ALA A 308 2.43 -28.39 -0.64
CA ALA A 308 2.60 -27.30 0.29
C ALA A 308 1.50 -27.35 1.38
N CYS A 309 1.92 -27.23 2.64
CA CYS A 309 1.03 -27.29 3.79
C CYS A 309 0.58 -25.90 4.25
N CYS A 310 -0.30 -25.91 5.23
CA CYS A 310 -0.79 -24.71 5.90
C CYS A 310 0.37 -23.87 6.47
N GLY A 311 0.32 -22.54 6.26
CA GLY A 311 1.35 -21.61 6.71
C GLY A 311 2.52 -21.40 5.74
N GLU A 312 2.62 -22.21 4.68
CA GLU A 312 3.70 -22.12 3.70
C GLU A 312 3.57 -20.92 2.76
N ILE A 313 4.71 -20.36 2.32
CA ILE A 313 4.76 -19.43 1.19
C ILE A 313 5.04 -20.25 -0.07
N VAL A 314 4.13 -20.17 -1.03
CA VAL A 314 4.19 -20.92 -2.28
C VAL A 314 4.41 -19.97 -3.44
N ILE A 315 5.27 -20.38 -4.36
CA ILE A 315 5.59 -19.65 -5.58
C ILE A 315 5.09 -20.47 -6.76
N LEU A 316 4.16 -19.89 -7.52
CA LEU A 316 3.56 -20.51 -8.69
C LEU A 316 3.92 -19.74 -9.97
N THR A 317 4.12 -20.45 -11.07
CA THR A 317 4.18 -19.82 -12.39
C THR A 317 2.75 -19.70 -12.94
N ASN A 318 2.23 -18.47 -13.06
CA ASN A 318 0.86 -18.26 -13.52
C ASN A 318 0.61 -16.88 -14.13
N ASP A 319 -0.23 -16.82 -15.16
CA ASP A 319 -0.55 -15.61 -15.93
C ASP A 319 -1.88 -14.95 -15.56
N THR A 320 -2.73 -15.60 -14.76
CA THR A 320 -4.12 -15.19 -14.51
C THR A 320 -4.35 -14.54 -13.15
N LEU A 321 -3.64 -15.02 -12.12
CA LEU A 321 -3.78 -14.59 -10.74
C LEU A 321 -3.29 -13.16 -10.56
N LYS A 322 -4.09 -12.31 -9.95
CA LYS A 322 -3.74 -10.91 -9.63
C LYS A 322 -3.34 -10.76 -8.18
N LEU A 323 -2.71 -9.63 -7.85
CA LEU A 323 -2.45 -9.25 -6.47
C LEU A 323 -3.74 -9.19 -5.67
N ASN A 324 -3.69 -9.65 -4.43
CA ASN A 324 -4.82 -9.80 -3.50
C ASN A 324 -5.89 -10.83 -3.92
N ASP A 325 -5.69 -11.58 -5.01
CA ASP A 325 -6.58 -12.71 -5.32
C ASP A 325 -6.49 -13.78 -4.23
N THR A 326 -7.63 -14.35 -3.92
CA THR A 326 -7.80 -15.37 -2.89
C THR A 326 -8.05 -16.73 -3.53
N LEU A 327 -7.33 -17.75 -3.09
CA LEU A 327 -7.51 -19.13 -3.52
C LEU A 327 -8.34 -19.87 -2.47
N GLY A 328 -9.41 -20.53 -2.92
CA GLY A 328 -10.29 -21.33 -2.05
C GLY A 328 -11.29 -20.49 -1.24
N ASN A 329 -11.48 -20.81 0.04
CA ASN A 329 -12.52 -20.19 0.87
C ASN A 329 -12.05 -18.85 1.47
N VAL A 330 -12.69 -17.75 1.05
CA VAL A 330 -12.38 -16.37 1.47
C VAL A 330 -12.72 -16.13 2.96
N GLU A 331 -13.69 -16.85 3.51
CA GLU A 331 -14.13 -16.67 4.91
C GLU A 331 -13.08 -17.16 5.92
N LEU A 332 -12.14 -18.01 5.50
CA LEU A 332 -11.06 -18.53 6.33
C LEU A 332 -9.83 -17.61 6.40
N LEU A 333 -9.84 -16.46 5.72
CA LEU A 333 -8.73 -15.51 5.81
C LEU A 333 -8.66 -14.89 7.21
N PRO A 334 -7.50 -14.98 7.91
CA PRO A 334 -7.38 -14.49 9.28
C PRO A 334 -7.51 -12.97 9.37
N ARG A 335 -7.18 -12.27 8.28
CA ARG A 335 -7.35 -10.84 8.12
C ARG A 335 -8.11 -10.62 6.82
N LYS A 336 -9.17 -9.82 6.86
CA LYS A 336 -9.74 -9.29 5.63
C LYS A 336 -8.62 -8.57 4.88
N ALA A 337 -8.44 -8.89 3.60
CA ALA A 337 -7.53 -8.14 2.73
C ALA A 337 -7.80 -6.65 2.95
N TRP A 338 -6.74 -5.87 3.16
CA TRP A 338 -6.82 -4.44 3.44
C TRP A 338 -7.82 -3.78 2.47
N GLU A 339 -9.04 -3.50 2.96
CA GLU A 339 -10.20 -3.18 2.09
C GLU A 339 -10.04 -1.80 1.41
N LYS A 340 -9.13 -0.96 1.91
CA LYS A 340 -8.82 0.36 1.32
C LYS A 340 -7.59 0.28 0.43
N ASN A 341 -7.74 -0.25 -0.78
CA ASN A 341 -6.69 -0.09 -1.79
C ASN A 341 -6.32 1.40 -1.88
N PRO A 342 -5.06 1.79 -1.66
CA PRO A 342 -4.66 3.16 -1.86
C PRO A 342 -4.96 3.55 -3.31
N ILE A 343 -5.32 4.80 -3.55
CA ILE A 343 -5.63 5.30 -4.89
C ILE A 343 -4.43 6.14 -5.34
N PRO A 344 -4.01 6.03 -6.61
CA PRO A 344 -2.99 6.94 -7.14
C PRO A 344 -3.43 8.41 -6.99
N LEU A 345 -2.52 9.26 -6.54
CA LEU A 345 -2.81 10.68 -6.28
C LEU A 345 -2.22 11.59 -7.35
N LEU A 346 -1.15 11.12 -8.01
CA LEU A 346 -0.38 11.83 -8.99
C LEU A 346 -0.48 11.12 -10.33
N ARG A 347 -0.33 11.88 -11.41
CA ARG A 347 -0.16 11.35 -12.75
C ARG A 347 0.87 12.15 -13.54
N THR A 348 1.49 11.50 -14.51
CA THR A 348 2.39 12.14 -15.47
C THR A 348 2.27 11.48 -16.85
N THR A 349 2.78 12.17 -17.87
CA THR A 349 2.97 11.61 -19.21
C THR A 349 4.40 11.11 -19.35
N VAL A 350 4.55 9.93 -19.94
CA VAL A 350 5.84 9.33 -20.26
C VAL A 350 5.93 9.06 -21.75
N GLU A 351 7.07 9.38 -22.34
CA GLU A 351 7.40 9.01 -23.73
C GLU A 351 8.77 8.34 -23.79
N PRO A 352 8.98 7.38 -24.70
CA PRO A 352 10.33 6.89 -24.96
C PRO A 352 11.12 7.95 -25.74
N GLN A 353 12.42 8.07 -25.45
CA GLN A 353 13.31 8.96 -26.23
C GLN A 353 13.39 8.54 -27.70
N ASN A 354 13.32 7.22 -27.95
CA ASN A 354 13.29 6.64 -29.29
C ASN A 354 11.92 6.04 -29.56
N GLN A 355 11.26 6.49 -30.63
CA GLN A 355 9.89 6.05 -30.95
C GLN A 355 9.80 4.54 -31.25
N GLU A 356 10.88 3.92 -31.70
CA GLU A 356 11.01 2.47 -31.90
C GLU A 356 10.88 1.67 -30.59
N GLN A 357 11.20 2.28 -29.44
CA GLN A 357 11.11 1.64 -28.13
C GLN A 357 9.71 1.72 -27.51
N ARG A 358 8.72 2.28 -28.22
CA ARG A 358 7.36 2.45 -27.68
C ARG A 358 6.71 1.12 -27.28
N ASP A 359 6.83 0.08 -28.10
CA ASP A 359 6.26 -1.23 -27.77
C ASP A 359 6.97 -1.88 -26.58
N LEU A 360 8.30 -1.69 -26.48
CA LEU A 360 9.09 -2.16 -25.34
C LEU A 360 8.67 -1.45 -24.05
N LEU A 361 8.43 -0.13 -24.10
CA LEU A 361 7.92 0.66 -22.99
C LEU A 361 6.54 0.17 -22.52
N LEU A 362 5.60 -0.08 -23.44
CA LEU A 362 4.26 -0.56 -23.08
C LEU A 362 4.30 -1.94 -22.43
N ASN A 363 5.13 -2.84 -22.94
CA ASN A 363 5.34 -4.16 -22.34
C ASN A 363 5.95 -4.03 -20.93
N ALA A 364 6.98 -3.20 -20.77
CA ALA A 364 7.60 -2.95 -19.48
C ALA A 364 6.63 -2.33 -18.46
N LEU A 365 5.84 -1.33 -18.86
CA LEU A 365 4.82 -0.74 -18.00
C LEU A 365 3.72 -1.72 -17.61
N THR A 366 3.36 -2.65 -18.49
CA THR A 366 2.43 -3.75 -18.17
C THR A 366 2.98 -4.65 -17.08
N GLU A 367 4.25 -5.07 -17.20
CA GLU A 367 4.89 -5.89 -16.19
C GLU A 367 5.00 -5.14 -14.86
N ILE A 368 5.44 -3.88 -14.87
CA ILE A 368 5.61 -3.09 -13.65
C ILE A 368 4.24 -2.83 -12.98
N ALA A 369 3.20 -2.46 -13.73
CA ALA A 369 1.85 -2.23 -13.19
C ALA A 369 1.18 -3.50 -12.64
N ASP A 370 1.56 -4.67 -13.14
CA ASP A 370 1.11 -5.95 -12.58
C ASP A 370 1.82 -6.27 -11.24
N THR A 371 3.05 -5.78 -11.04
CA THR A 371 3.77 -5.92 -9.75
C THR A 371 3.37 -4.88 -8.70
N ASP A 372 2.90 -3.70 -9.11
CA ASP A 372 2.50 -2.63 -8.20
C ASP A 372 1.06 -2.14 -8.48
N PRO A 373 0.09 -2.46 -7.62
CA PRO A 373 -1.30 -2.12 -7.82
C PRO A 373 -1.57 -0.61 -7.69
N LEU A 374 -0.62 0.18 -7.19
CA LEU A 374 -0.74 1.65 -7.18
C LEU A 374 -0.16 2.30 -8.42
N LEU A 375 0.50 1.53 -9.27
CA LEU A 375 0.94 2.00 -10.57
C LEU A 375 -0.11 1.62 -11.59
N HIS A 376 -0.80 2.62 -12.12
CA HIS A 376 -1.73 2.44 -13.22
C HIS A 376 -1.22 3.18 -14.43
N TYR A 377 -1.32 2.57 -15.60
CA TYR A 377 -1.06 3.29 -16.83
C TYR A 377 -2.18 3.04 -17.83
N TYR A 378 -2.40 4.02 -18.69
CA TYR A 378 -3.28 3.89 -19.83
C TYR A 378 -2.71 4.67 -21.00
N VAL A 379 -3.08 4.25 -22.20
CA VAL A 379 -2.75 4.97 -23.43
C VAL A 379 -3.97 5.77 -23.83
N ASP A 380 -3.80 7.08 -23.96
CA ASP A 380 -4.87 7.92 -24.48
C ASP A 380 -5.14 7.54 -25.95
N THR A 381 -6.35 7.11 -26.26
CA THR A 381 -6.72 6.64 -27.60
C THR A 381 -6.65 7.72 -28.67
N ILE A 382 -6.63 8.99 -28.25
CA ILE A 382 -6.71 10.16 -29.12
C ILE A 382 -5.33 10.80 -29.27
N THR A 383 -4.68 11.13 -28.15
CA THR A 383 -3.36 11.78 -28.20
C THR A 383 -2.23 10.78 -28.39
N HIS A 384 -2.51 9.49 -28.17
CA HIS A 384 -1.52 8.41 -28.11
C HIS A 384 -0.43 8.65 -27.06
N GLU A 385 -0.65 9.58 -26.12
CA GLU A 385 0.23 9.77 -24.97
C GLU A 385 0.05 8.62 -23.98
N ILE A 386 1.15 8.20 -23.36
CA ILE A 386 1.14 7.18 -22.31
C ILE A 386 1.09 7.92 -20.98
N ILE A 387 0.02 7.70 -20.22
CA ILE A 387 -0.21 8.37 -18.94
C ILE A 387 -0.05 7.33 -17.83
N ILE A 388 0.77 7.67 -16.84
CA ILE A 388 1.05 6.85 -15.68
C ILE A 388 0.51 7.58 -14.45
N SER A 389 -0.22 6.87 -13.61
CA SER A 389 -0.74 7.31 -12.31
C SER A 389 -0.04 6.53 -11.20
N PHE A 390 0.35 7.22 -10.14
CA PHE A 390 1.15 6.68 -9.03
C PHE A 390 0.86 7.44 -7.72
N LEU A 391 1.41 6.96 -6.60
CA LEU A 391 1.16 7.52 -5.26
C LEU A 391 2.10 8.69 -4.94
N GLY A 392 3.40 8.54 -5.19
CA GLY A 392 4.43 9.50 -4.74
C GLY A 392 5.60 9.68 -5.71
N LYS A 393 6.35 10.79 -5.58
CA LYS A 393 7.45 11.13 -6.49
C LYS A 393 8.59 10.11 -6.47
N VAL A 394 8.93 9.53 -5.31
CA VAL A 394 9.99 8.49 -5.21
C VAL A 394 9.57 7.21 -5.93
N GLN A 395 8.29 6.85 -5.88
CA GLN A 395 7.77 5.70 -6.65
C GLN A 395 8.00 5.92 -8.16
N LEU A 396 7.75 7.13 -8.67
CA LEU A 396 8.04 7.49 -10.06
C LEU A 396 9.54 7.37 -10.38
N GLU A 397 10.43 7.88 -9.51
CA GLU A 397 11.88 7.74 -9.69
C GLU A 397 12.31 6.28 -9.83
N VAL A 398 11.75 5.40 -8.99
CA VAL A 398 12.05 3.97 -9.01
C VAL A 398 11.54 3.31 -10.29
N VAL A 399 10.33 3.64 -10.73
CA VAL A 399 9.80 3.16 -12.02
C VAL A 399 10.70 3.63 -13.18
N CYS A 400 11.15 4.89 -13.19
CA CYS A 400 12.07 5.41 -14.19
C CYS A 400 13.40 4.64 -14.19
N SER A 401 13.99 4.41 -13.01
CA SER A 401 15.22 3.62 -12.89
C SER A 401 15.03 2.18 -13.35
N LEU A 402 13.93 1.52 -13.01
CA LEU A 402 13.62 0.16 -13.48
C LEU A 402 13.52 0.10 -15.00
N LEU A 403 12.87 1.08 -15.63
CA LEU A 403 12.75 1.15 -17.09
C LEU A 403 14.11 1.27 -17.78
N VAL A 404 15.04 2.05 -17.21
CA VAL A 404 16.38 2.24 -17.77
C VAL A 404 17.28 1.03 -17.50
N GLU A 405 17.35 0.57 -16.25
CA GLU A 405 18.31 -0.46 -15.82
C GLU A 405 17.91 -1.86 -16.28
N ARG A 406 16.63 -2.22 -16.10
CA ARG A 406 16.13 -3.58 -16.35
C ARG A 406 15.59 -3.74 -17.76
N TYR A 407 14.85 -2.76 -18.25
CA TYR A 407 14.19 -2.82 -19.54
C TYR A 407 14.97 -2.12 -20.66
N HIS A 408 16.05 -1.40 -20.33
CA HIS A 408 16.89 -0.66 -21.28
C HIS A 408 16.10 0.34 -22.14
N VAL A 409 15.07 0.96 -21.56
CA VAL A 409 14.23 1.99 -22.19
C VAL A 409 14.55 3.35 -21.57
N ASN A 410 15.08 4.27 -22.38
CA ASN A 410 15.23 5.66 -21.96
C ASN A 410 13.92 6.42 -22.22
N ILE A 411 13.48 7.16 -21.22
CA ILE A 411 12.20 7.87 -21.23
C ILE A 411 12.37 9.36 -20.93
N ASN A 412 11.46 10.17 -21.45
CA ASN A 412 11.22 11.54 -21.00
C ASN A 412 9.92 11.55 -20.20
N VAL A 413 9.94 12.26 -19.07
CA VAL A 413 8.80 12.33 -18.14
C VAL A 413 8.46 13.80 -17.91
N LYS A 414 7.16 14.14 -18.04
CA LYS A 414 6.67 15.49 -17.74
C LYS A 414 6.55 15.69 -16.22
N GLU A 415 6.39 16.93 -15.78
CA GLU A 415 6.15 17.21 -14.36
C GLU A 415 4.84 16.55 -13.88
N PRO A 416 4.86 15.84 -12.73
CA PRO A 416 3.68 15.22 -12.16
C PRO A 416 2.59 16.24 -11.80
N THR A 417 1.34 15.89 -12.09
CA THR A 417 0.15 16.67 -11.73
C THR A 417 -0.76 15.85 -10.83
N VAL A 418 -1.53 16.52 -9.97
CA VAL A 418 -2.55 15.86 -9.14
C VAL A 418 -3.75 15.46 -9.99
N ILE A 419 -4.40 14.35 -9.62
CA ILE A 419 -5.65 13.92 -10.23
C ILE A 419 -6.82 14.67 -9.57
N TYR A 420 -7.43 15.60 -10.30
CA TYR A 420 -8.63 16.31 -9.87
C TYR A 420 -9.90 15.59 -10.34
N LEU A 421 -11.03 15.92 -9.70
CA LEU A 421 -12.36 15.47 -10.09
C LEU A 421 -13.28 16.68 -10.26
N GLU A 422 -14.40 16.53 -10.96
CA GLU A 422 -15.43 17.55 -11.11
C GLU A 422 -16.74 17.11 -10.47
N ARG A 423 -17.41 18.01 -9.76
CA ARG A 423 -18.75 17.75 -9.21
C ARG A 423 -19.76 18.79 -9.71
N PRO A 424 -20.95 18.37 -10.18
CA PRO A 424 -22.03 19.30 -10.52
C PRO A 424 -22.52 20.06 -9.28
N LEU A 425 -22.86 21.35 -9.42
CA LEU A 425 -23.31 22.17 -8.29
C LEU A 425 -24.82 22.08 -8.01
N LYS A 426 -25.63 21.96 -9.06
CA LYS A 426 -27.10 21.93 -8.96
C LYS A 426 -27.70 20.94 -9.95
N THR A 427 -28.94 20.55 -9.70
CA THR A 427 -29.68 19.72 -10.64
C THR A 427 -29.96 20.49 -11.92
N ALA A 428 -29.61 19.91 -13.07
CA ALA A 428 -29.92 20.49 -14.37
C ALA A 428 -30.32 19.40 -15.37
N SER A 429 -31.25 19.74 -16.23
CA SER A 429 -31.67 18.89 -17.34
C SER A 429 -31.39 19.56 -18.68
N TYR A 430 -31.03 18.74 -19.66
CA TYR A 430 -30.87 19.16 -21.04
C TYR A 430 -31.43 18.10 -21.97
N THR A 431 -32.09 18.54 -23.03
CA THR A 431 -32.63 17.65 -24.06
C THR A 431 -32.24 18.18 -25.43
N ILE A 432 -31.70 17.29 -26.25
CA ILE A 432 -31.47 17.54 -27.67
C ILE A 432 -32.49 16.70 -28.44
N HIS A 433 -33.24 17.37 -29.31
CA HIS A 433 -34.24 16.74 -30.16
C HIS A 433 -33.66 16.37 -31.52
N ILE A 434 -34.14 15.26 -32.08
CA ILE A 434 -33.90 14.85 -33.46
C ILE A 434 -34.47 15.90 -34.42
N GLU A 435 -33.85 16.09 -35.57
CA GLU A 435 -34.26 17.07 -36.61
C GLU A 435 -34.23 18.55 -36.19
N VAL A 436 -33.76 18.87 -34.99
CA VAL A 436 -33.57 20.25 -34.53
C VAL A 436 -32.09 20.63 -34.66
N PRO A 437 -31.73 21.59 -35.55
CA PRO A 437 -30.35 22.08 -35.66
C PRO A 437 -29.86 22.61 -34.29
N PRO A 438 -28.60 22.34 -33.89
CA PRO A 438 -27.50 21.81 -34.70
C PRO A 438 -27.29 20.28 -34.57
N ASN A 439 -28.27 19.51 -34.10
CA ASN A 439 -28.14 18.06 -33.92
C ASN A 439 -28.00 17.33 -35.28
N PRO A 440 -26.86 16.69 -35.59
CA PRO A 440 -26.69 15.94 -36.83
C PRO A 440 -27.10 14.46 -36.71
N PHE A 441 -27.45 14.01 -35.50
CA PHE A 441 -27.73 12.60 -35.21
C PHE A 441 -29.22 12.31 -35.27
N TRP A 442 -29.56 11.12 -35.77
CA TRP A 442 -30.93 10.61 -35.76
C TRP A 442 -31.31 10.07 -34.38
N ALA A 443 -31.17 10.88 -33.33
CA ALA A 443 -31.54 10.52 -31.98
C ALA A 443 -31.98 11.77 -31.20
N SER A 444 -32.96 11.61 -30.30
CA SER A 444 -33.19 12.56 -29.21
C SER A 444 -32.75 11.94 -27.90
N ILE A 445 -32.08 12.72 -27.05
CA ILE A 445 -31.68 12.30 -25.71
C ILE A 445 -31.96 13.47 -24.75
N GLY A 446 -32.63 13.16 -23.64
CA GLY A 446 -32.80 14.01 -22.47
C GLY A 446 -32.14 13.40 -21.25
N LEU A 447 -31.20 14.13 -20.65
CA LEU A 447 -30.50 13.75 -19.43
C LEU A 447 -30.75 14.79 -18.33
N THR A 448 -30.95 14.31 -17.11
CA THR A 448 -30.89 15.12 -15.90
C THR A 448 -29.68 14.70 -15.07
N VAL A 449 -28.86 15.67 -14.70
CA VAL A 449 -27.74 15.49 -13.77
C VAL A 449 -28.15 16.04 -12.42
N THR A 450 -28.05 15.22 -11.38
CA THR A 450 -28.35 15.60 -10.00
C THR A 450 -27.11 15.41 -9.13
N PRO A 451 -26.66 16.42 -8.37
CA PRO A 451 -25.52 16.24 -7.46
C PRO A 451 -25.89 15.32 -6.30
N LEU A 452 -24.97 14.43 -5.93
CA LEU A 452 -25.05 13.57 -4.76
C LEU A 452 -24.13 14.09 -3.65
N PRO A 453 -24.28 13.63 -2.39
CA PRO A 453 -23.31 13.92 -1.33
C PRO A 453 -21.87 13.51 -1.72
N ALA A 454 -20.87 14.19 -1.16
CA ALA A 454 -19.48 13.90 -1.46
C ALA A 454 -19.11 12.43 -1.14
N GLY A 455 -18.37 11.79 -2.03
CA GLY A 455 -17.99 10.37 -1.91
C GLY A 455 -19.11 9.37 -2.26
N SER A 456 -20.23 9.82 -2.81
CA SER A 456 -21.31 8.93 -3.29
C SER A 456 -20.97 8.23 -4.61
N GLY A 457 -19.97 8.75 -5.33
CA GLY A 457 -19.58 8.27 -6.65
C GLY A 457 -20.65 8.58 -7.69
N THR A 458 -20.62 7.84 -8.78
CA THR A 458 -21.47 8.08 -9.95
C THR A 458 -22.57 7.04 -10.04
N ARG A 459 -23.80 7.49 -10.31
CA ARG A 459 -24.96 6.60 -10.47
C ARG A 459 -25.65 6.88 -11.79
N PHE A 460 -26.01 5.83 -12.52
CA PHE A 460 -26.79 5.94 -13.74
C PHE A 460 -28.15 5.29 -13.53
N LYS A 461 -29.21 6.01 -13.90
CA LYS A 461 -30.59 5.53 -13.82
C LYS A 461 -31.31 5.79 -15.15
N SER A 462 -32.05 4.80 -15.64
CA SER A 462 -32.93 4.97 -16.81
C SER A 462 -34.39 5.03 -16.36
N LYS A 463 -35.12 6.07 -16.78
CA LYS A 463 -36.59 6.13 -16.66
C LYS A 463 -37.29 5.62 -17.92
N VAL A 464 -36.56 5.44 -19.01
CA VAL A 464 -37.11 4.97 -20.28
C VAL A 464 -37.39 3.48 -20.21
N SER A 465 -38.65 3.08 -20.45
CA SER A 465 -39.05 1.68 -20.41
C SER A 465 -38.39 0.85 -21.53
N LEU A 466 -38.07 -0.41 -21.22
CA LEU A 466 -37.49 -1.35 -22.21
C LEU A 466 -38.41 -1.63 -23.40
N GLY A 467 -39.73 -1.49 -23.19
CA GLY A 467 -40.72 -1.63 -24.26
C GLY A 467 -40.73 -0.46 -25.25
N TYR A 468 -40.29 0.72 -24.82
CA TYR A 468 -40.24 1.92 -25.65
C TYR A 468 -38.88 2.07 -26.35
N LEU A 469 -37.78 1.82 -25.64
CA LEU A 469 -36.43 1.84 -26.20
C LEU A 469 -35.68 0.59 -25.77
N ASN A 470 -35.22 -0.21 -26.73
CA ASN A 470 -34.58 -1.48 -26.46
C ASN A 470 -33.29 -1.34 -25.62
N GLN A 471 -32.84 -2.45 -25.03
CA GLN A 471 -31.64 -2.47 -24.18
C GLN A 471 -30.38 -2.02 -24.92
N SER A 472 -30.22 -2.33 -26.21
CA SER A 472 -29.04 -1.96 -26.99
C SER A 472 -28.87 -0.44 -27.11
N PHE A 473 -29.95 0.31 -27.31
CA PHE A 473 -29.92 1.78 -27.32
C PHE A 473 -29.65 2.34 -25.92
N GLN A 474 -30.27 1.78 -24.88
CA GLN A 474 -30.04 2.23 -23.50
C GLN A 474 -28.59 1.99 -23.05
N ASN A 475 -28.00 0.85 -23.42
CA ASN A 475 -26.59 0.56 -23.20
C ASN A 475 -25.70 1.54 -23.95
N ALA A 476 -26.05 1.89 -25.20
CA ALA A 476 -25.29 2.88 -25.97
C ALA A 476 -25.33 4.28 -25.35
N VAL A 477 -26.47 4.71 -24.79
CA VAL A 477 -26.56 5.94 -23.99
C VAL A 477 -25.68 5.84 -22.76
N MET A 478 -25.74 4.74 -22.02
CA MET A 478 -24.91 4.54 -20.82
C MET A 478 -23.41 4.58 -21.16
N GLU A 479 -22.98 3.93 -22.24
CA GLU A 479 -21.60 3.99 -22.74
C GLU A 479 -21.18 5.41 -23.11
N GLY A 480 -22.04 6.14 -23.83
CA GLY A 480 -21.79 7.54 -24.19
C GLY A 480 -21.75 8.49 -22.99
N VAL A 481 -22.60 8.23 -21.98
CA VAL A 481 -22.56 8.94 -20.69
C VAL A 481 -21.26 8.65 -19.98
N ARG A 482 -20.85 7.38 -19.82
CA ARG A 482 -19.58 7.00 -19.20
C ARG A 482 -18.40 7.70 -19.87
N TYR A 483 -18.34 7.70 -21.20
CA TYR A 483 -17.33 8.44 -21.95
C TYR A 483 -17.39 9.96 -21.68
N GLY A 484 -18.59 10.54 -21.62
CA GLY A 484 -18.77 11.97 -21.31
C GLY A 484 -18.39 12.34 -19.87
N MET A 485 -18.45 11.39 -18.94
CA MET A 485 -18.04 11.59 -17.54
C MET A 485 -16.52 11.58 -17.35
N GLU A 486 -15.75 10.99 -18.28
CA GLU A 486 -14.28 11.01 -18.19
C GLU A 486 -13.70 12.42 -18.23
N GLN A 487 -14.40 13.39 -18.84
CA GLN A 487 -13.98 14.79 -18.90
C GLN A 487 -15.17 15.75 -18.79
N GLY A 488 -15.25 16.47 -17.67
CA GLY A 488 -16.19 17.54 -17.41
C GLY A 488 -15.85 18.84 -18.15
N LEU A 489 -16.19 19.98 -17.54
CA LEU A 489 -15.97 21.31 -18.09
C LEU A 489 -14.52 21.77 -17.94
N TYR A 490 -13.87 21.38 -16.84
CA TYR A 490 -12.46 21.63 -16.57
C TYR A 490 -11.54 20.55 -17.15
N GLY A 491 -12.12 19.49 -17.73
CA GLY A 491 -11.42 18.42 -18.43
C GLY A 491 -11.09 17.21 -17.56
N TRP A 492 -11.62 17.15 -16.33
CA TRP A 492 -11.38 16.09 -15.35
C TRP A 492 -12.60 15.18 -15.18
N GLU A 493 -12.41 14.02 -14.56
CA GLU A 493 -13.48 13.04 -14.38
C GLU A 493 -14.59 13.59 -13.47
N VAL A 494 -15.85 13.41 -13.88
CA VAL A 494 -17.02 13.87 -13.15
C VAL A 494 -17.45 12.82 -12.12
N THR A 495 -17.60 13.22 -10.86
CA THR A 495 -18.01 12.36 -9.74
C THR A 495 -19.23 12.91 -8.98
N ASP A 496 -19.67 12.16 -7.96
CA ASP A 496 -20.69 12.54 -6.99
C ASP A 496 -21.98 13.08 -7.63
N CYS A 497 -22.48 12.35 -8.63
CA CYS A 497 -23.73 12.70 -9.31
C CYS A 497 -24.53 11.48 -9.76
N GLU A 498 -25.85 11.67 -9.81
CA GLU A 498 -26.80 10.76 -10.45
C GLU A 498 -27.19 11.32 -11.82
N ILE A 499 -26.96 10.52 -12.86
CA ILE A 499 -27.37 10.81 -14.23
C ILE A 499 -28.62 10.00 -14.53
N CYS A 500 -29.71 10.70 -14.79
CA CYS A 500 -30.99 10.12 -15.14
C CYS A 500 -31.24 10.27 -16.65
N PHE A 501 -31.43 9.14 -17.33
CA PHE A 501 -31.92 9.11 -18.71
C PHE A 501 -33.45 9.22 -18.70
N ASP A 502 -33.95 10.44 -18.91
CA ASP A 502 -35.37 10.76 -18.78
C ASP A 502 -36.15 10.51 -20.07
N TYR A 503 -35.53 10.80 -21.21
CA TYR A 503 -36.21 10.85 -22.49
C TYR A 503 -35.29 10.40 -23.62
N GLY A 504 -35.79 9.56 -24.52
CA GLY A 504 -35.10 9.20 -25.75
C GLY A 504 -36.10 9.09 -26.89
N VAL A 505 -35.74 9.45 -28.12
CA VAL A 505 -36.58 9.19 -29.32
C VAL A 505 -35.69 8.71 -30.45
N TYR A 506 -36.18 7.71 -31.17
CA TYR A 506 -35.55 7.17 -32.36
C TYR A 506 -36.54 7.18 -33.54
N TYR A 507 -36.02 7.19 -34.75
CA TYR A 507 -36.76 7.08 -36.00
C TYR A 507 -36.23 5.87 -36.78
N SER A 508 -37.05 4.83 -36.91
CA SER A 508 -36.70 3.66 -37.71
C SER A 508 -36.90 3.96 -39.20
N PRO A 509 -35.99 3.55 -40.11
CA PRO A 509 -34.82 2.68 -39.89
C PRO A 509 -33.49 3.43 -39.68
N VAL A 510 -33.51 4.77 -39.63
CA VAL A 510 -32.27 5.59 -39.71
C VAL A 510 -31.52 5.71 -38.39
N SER A 511 -32.19 5.59 -37.25
CA SER A 511 -31.56 5.67 -35.93
C SER A 511 -30.77 4.42 -35.59
N THR A 512 -29.52 4.60 -35.22
CA THR A 512 -28.62 3.52 -34.78
C THR A 512 -28.18 3.73 -33.32
N PRO A 513 -27.79 2.66 -32.59
CA PRO A 513 -27.20 2.82 -31.26
C PRO A 513 -25.95 3.72 -31.24
N ALA A 514 -25.21 3.78 -32.35
CA ALA A 514 -24.05 4.66 -32.48
C ALA A 514 -24.42 6.16 -32.43
N ASP A 515 -25.62 6.53 -32.90
CA ASP A 515 -26.12 7.91 -32.81
C ASP A 515 -26.37 8.31 -31.36
N PHE A 516 -26.99 7.41 -30.58
CA PHE A 516 -27.22 7.63 -29.16
C PHE A 516 -25.90 7.70 -28.37
N ARG A 517 -24.96 6.80 -28.66
CA ARG A 517 -23.61 6.81 -28.05
C ARG A 517 -22.87 8.12 -28.30
N SER A 518 -23.01 8.68 -29.50
CA SER A 518 -22.32 9.92 -29.90
C SER A 518 -23.01 11.18 -29.36
N LEU A 519 -24.35 11.17 -29.25
CA LEU A 519 -25.13 12.31 -28.77
C LEU A 519 -25.11 12.44 -27.24
N ALA A 520 -25.12 11.33 -26.51
CA ALA A 520 -25.13 11.31 -25.04
C ALA A 520 -24.05 12.20 -24.36
N PRO A 521 -22.76 12.15 -24.73
CA PRO A 521 -21.73 12.99 -24.09
C PRO A 521 -21.95 14.49 -24.35
N ILE A 522 -22.58 14.85 -25.47
CA ILE A 522 -22.89 16.25 -25.81
C ILE A 522 -24.05 16.75 -24.97
N VAL A 523 -25.12 15.96 -24.81
CA VAL A 523 -26.24 16.29 -23.92
C VAL A 523 -25.75 16.42 -22.49
N LEU A 524 -24.90 15.51 -22.04
CA LEU A 524 -24.30 15.55 -20.70
C LEU A 524 -23.49 16.82 -20.50
N GLU A 525 -22.63 17.19 -21.45
CA GLU A 525 -21.84 18.42 -21.39
C GLU A 525 -22.72 19.67 -21.25
N GLN A 526 -23.83 19.75 -22.00
CA GLN A 526 -24.75 20.88 -21.91
C GLN A 526 -25.52 20.90 -20.57
N ALA A 527 -25.88 19.73 -20.04
CA ALA A 527 -26.45 19.62 -18.71
C ALA A 527 -25.45 20.06 -17.64
N LEU A 528 -24.17 19.67 -17.75
CA LEU A 528 -23.09 20.11 -16.87
C LEU A 528 -22.82 21.61 -16.96
N LYS A 529 -22.83 22.21 -18.16
CA LYS A 529 -22.72 23.67 -18.34
C LYS A 529 -23.84 24.41 -17.61
N ARG A 530 -25.08 23.90 -17.71
CA ARG A 530 -26.24 24.49 -17.00
C ARG A 530 -26.15 24.29 -15.50
N ALA A 531 -25.70 23.12 -15.05
CA ALA A 531 -25.48 22.83 -13.63
C ALA A 531 -24.36 23.69 -13.05
N GLY A 532 -23.33 24.01 -13.84
CA GLY A 532 -22.04 24.41 -13.33
C GLY A 532 -21.32 23.21 -12.69
N THR A 533 -20.00 23.15 -12.87
CA THR A 533 -19.16 22.17 -12.18
C THR A 533 -18.18 22.89 -11.27
N GLN A 534 -17.73 22.18 -10.25
CA GLN A 534 -16.73 22.63 -9.29
C GLN A 534 -15.61 21.61 -9.29
N LEU A 535 -14.36 22.10 -9.28
CA LEU A 535 -13.18 21.26 -9.25
C LEU A 535 -12.91 20.80 -7.82
N LEU A 536 -12.66 19.51 -7.68
CA LEU A 536 -12.29 18.85 -6.44
C LEU A 536 -10.83 18.41 -6.51
N GLU A 537 -10.08 18.69 -5.46
CA GLU A 537 -8.72 18.17 -5.26
C GLU A 537 -8.72 17.12 -4.13
N PRO A 538 -7.83 16.11 -4.20
CA PRO A 538 -7.69 15.12 -3.13
C PRO A 538 -7.05 15.75 -1.89
N TYR A 539 -7.70 15.58 -0.75
CA TYR A 539 -7.22 15.99 0.57
C TYR A 539 -6.74 14.78 1.38
N LEU A 540 -5.60 14.98 1.99
CA LEU A 540 -4.95 14.02 2.88
C LEU A 540 -5.19 14.44 4.32
N SER A 541 -5.64 13.52 5.16
CA SER A 541 -5.49 13.69 6.60
C SER A 541 -4.02 13.50 6.94
N PHE A 542 -3.42 14.42 7.66
CA PHE A 542 -2.04 14.30 8.12
C PHE A 542 -1.96 14.21 9.65
N THR A 543 -0.98 13.44 10.13
CA THR A 543 -0.52 13.46 11.52
C THR A 543 0.96 13.77 11.50
N LEU A 544 1.28 14.98 11.95
CA LEU A 544 2.63 15.51 11.99
C LEU A 544 3.16 15.44 13.43
N PHE A 545 4.28 14.76 13.60
CA PHE A 545 5.07 14.76 14.82
C PHE A 545 6.25 15.69 14.61
N ALA A 546 6.39 16.72 15.44
CA ALA A 546 7.52 17.64 15.38
C ALA A 546 8.07 17.92 16.78
N PRO A 547 9.37 18.21 16.94
CA PRO A 547 9.89 18.69 18.21
C PRO A 547 9.20 19.99 18.64
N GLN A 548 8.96 20.14 19.94
CA GLN A 548 8.27 21.31 20.49
C GLN A 548 8.97 22.64 20.13
N GLU A 549 10.28 22.62 19.94
CA GLU A 549 11.11 23.74 19.47
C GLU A 549 10.58 24.38 18.17
N TYR A 550 9.95 23.59 17.29
CA TYR A 550 9.48 24.04 15.97
C TYR A 550 7.96 24.26 15.90
N ILE A 551 7.25 24.21 17.03
CA ILE A 551 5.78 24.33 17.07
C ILE A 551 5.28 25.58 16.32
N SER A 552 5.86 26.74 16.61
CA SER A 552 5.45 28.02 16.03
C SER A 552 5.72 28.08 14.54
N ARG A 553 6.83 27.50 14.08
CA ARG A 553 7.18 27.47 12.66
C ARG A 553 6.26 26.52 11.90
N ALA A 554 6.06 25.31 12.40
CA ALA A 554 5.19 24.31 11.79
C ALA A 554 3.73 24.81 11.68
N TYR A 555 3.23 25.48 12.73
CA TYR A 555 1.89 26.06 12.74
C TYR A 555 1.75 27.22 11.73
N ASN A 556 2.75 28.09 11.61
CA ASN A 556 2.73 29.21 10.66
C ASN A 556 2.96 28.77 9.20
N ASP A 557 3.68 27.67 8.98
CA ASP A 557 3.93 27.13 7.65
C ASP A 557 2.72 26.37 7.11
N ALA A 558 1.93 25.71 7.96
CA ALA A 558 0.76 24.94 7.52
C ALA A 558 -0.20 25.72 6.58
N PRO A 559 -0.64 26.97 6.90
CA PRO A 559 -1.48 27.75 5.99
C PRO A 559 -0.82 28.09 4.64
N LYS A 560 0.52 28.19 4.57
CA LYS A 560 1.23 28.45 3.30
C LYS A 560 1.05 27.33 2.29
N TYR A 561 0.91 26.10 2.79
CA TYR A 561 0.66 24.89 2.01
C TYR A 561 -0.83 24.52 1.96
N CYS A 562 -1.72 25.47 2.28
CA CYS A 562 -3.17 25.28 2.37
C CYS A 562 -3.57 24.16 3.35
N ALA A 563 -2.72 23.85 4.34
CA ALA A 563 -3.02 22.87 5.36
C ALA A 563 -3.83 23.50 6.49
N VAL A 564 -4.84 22.76 6.95
CA VAL A 564 -5.71 23.14 8.07
C VAL A 564 -5.37 22.24 9.25
N ILE A 565 -4.95 22.84 10.37
CA ILE A 565 -4.70 22.12 11.62
C ILE A 565 -6.01 22.01 12.39
N GLU A 566 -6.48 20.80 12.64
CA GLU A 566 -7.70 20.50 13.39
C GLU A 566 -7.42 20.43 14.90
N SER A 567 -6.33 19.77 15.30
CA SER A 567 -5.95 19.67 16.71
C SER A 567 -4.43 19.65 16.91
N THR A 568 -4.02 20.04 18.11
CA THR A 568 -2.62 20.08 18.53
C THR A 568 -2.52 19.43 19.90
N LEU A 569 -1.69 18.40 20.02
CA LEU A 569 -1.43 17.69 21.27
C LEU A 569 0.05 17.81 21.61
N LEU A 570 0.34 18.22 22.84
CA LEU A 570 1.70 18.21 23.38
C LEU A 570 1.88 16.90 24.14
N LYS A 571 2.86 16.10 23.73
CA LYS A 571 3.25 14.86 24.42
C LYS A 571 4.75 14.89 24.64
N ASN A 572 5.16 15.03 25.90
CA ASN A 572 6.57 15.17 26.31
C ASN A 572 7.26 16.31 25.53
N ASP A 573 8.37 16.04 24.84
CA ASP A 573 9.14 17.00 24.06
C ASP A 573 8.66 17.15 22.60
N GLU A 574 7.53 16.53 22.24
CA GLU A 574 6.96 16.57 20.89
C GLU A 574 5.58 17.24 20.86
N VAL A 575 5.31 17.90 19.73
CA VAL A 575 3.99 18.37 19.34
C VAL A 575 3.46 17.50 18.21
N ILE A 576 2.21 17.07 18.36
CA ILE A 576 1.45 16.30 17.39
C ILE A 576 0.39 17.22 16.81
N PHE A 577 0.52 17.54 15.52
CA PHE A 577 -0.51 18.23 14.77
C PHE A 577 -1.32 17.21 13.98
N THR A 578 -2.63 17.31 14.07
CA THR A 578 -3.54 16.57 13.18
C THR A 578 -4.34 17.56 12.37
N GLY A 579 -4.60 17.21 11.11
CA GLY A 579 -5.29 18.11 10.22
C GLY A 579 -5.42 17.56 8.81
N GLU A 580 -5.67 18.47 7.88
CA GLU A 580 -5.90 18.17 6.47
C GLU A 580 -5.00 19.00 5.58
N ILE A 581 -4.54 18.42 4.47
CA ILE A 581 -3.69 19.10 3.49
C ILE A 581 -4.00 18.63 2.07
N PRO A 582 -4.03 19.52 1.07
CA PRO A 582 -4.12 19.13 -0.33
C PRO A 582 -2.95 18.23 -0.77
N ALA A 583 -3.23 17.18 -1.55
CA ALA A 583 -2.19 16.29 -2.05
C ALA A 583 -1.17 16.99 -2.97
N ARG A 584 -1.50 18.15 -3.55
CA ARG A 584 -0.55 18.95 -4.36
C ARG A 584 0.58 19.54 -3.52
N CYS A 585 0.32 19.89 -2.26
CA CYS A 585 1.26 20.62 -1.41
C CYS A 585 2.05 19.71 -0.44
N ILE A 586 1.60 18.48 -0.23
CA ILE A 586 2.20 17.59 0.78
C ILE A 586 3.68 17.28 0.52
N GLY A 587 4.09 17.14 -0.75
CA GLY A 587 5.46 16.81 -1.10
C GLY A 587 6.44 17.93 -0.71
N GLU A 588 6.09 19.17 -1.05
CA GLU A 588 6.88 20.35 -0.68
C GLU A 588 6.86 20.58 0.82
N TYR A 589 5.68 20.47 1.44
CA TYR A 589 5.55 20.62 2.89
C TYR A 589 6.43 19.63 3.64
N ARG A 590 6.47 18.35 3.23
CA ARG A 590 7.35 17.32 3.81
C ARG A 590 8.82 17.65 3.65
N ASN A 591 9.23 18.13 2.47
CA ASN A 591 10.63 18.47 2.21
C ASN A 591 11.09 19.63 3.10
N ASP A 592 10.28 20.70 3.18
CA ASP A 592 10.60 21.86 4.00
C ASP A 592 10.58 21.52 5.49
N LEU A 593 9.58 20.74 5.92
CA LEU A 593 9.46 20.21 7.28
C LEU A 593 10.68 19.39 7.69
N ASN A 594 11.12 18.46 6.84
CA ASN A 594 12.33 17.69 7.09
C ASN A 594 13.58 18.57 7.10
N PHE A 595 13.65 19.57 6.23
CA PHE A 595 14.80 20.47 6.13
C PHE A 595 15.00 21.28 7.42
N TYR A 596 13.97 21.97 7.92
CA TYR A 596 14.14 22.82 9.10
C TYR A 596 14.14 22.08 10.43
N THR A 597 13.59 20.87 10.49
CA THR A 597 13.64 20.03 11.70
C THR A 597 14.88 19.14 11.76
N ASN A 598 15.77 19.23 10.77
CA ASN A 598 16.92 18.34 10.60
C ASN A 598 16.49 16.85 10.55
N GLY A 599 15.38 16.55 9.88
CA GLY A 599 14.83 15.20 9.72
C GLY A 599 14.17 14.62 10.98
N ARG A 600 14.00 15.41 12.06
CA ARG A 600 13.40 14.94 13.32
C ARG A 600 11.88 14.82 13.26
N SER A 601 11.23 15.45 12.30
CA SER A 601 9.78 15.41 12.15
C SER A 601 9.28 14.24 11.32
N VAL A 602 8.06 13.79 11.60
CA VAL A 602 7.40 12.69 10.88
C VAL A 602 6.03 13.14 10.42
N CYS A 603 5.70 12.97 9.14
CA CYS A 603 4.38 13.32 8.62
C CYS A 603 3.70 12.10 8.01
N LEU A 604 2.79 11.49 8.78
CA LEU A 604 1.90 10.43 8.31
C LEU A 604 0.76 11.04 7.53
N THR A 605 0.36 10.41 6.42
CA THR A 605 -0.77 10.88 5.61
C THR A 605 -1.64 9.72 5.15
N GLU A 606 -2.95 9.94 5.18
CA GLU A 606 -3.94 9.03 4.61
C GLU A 606 -4.93 9.82 3.75
N LEU A 607 -5.48 9.19 2.71
CA LEU A 607 -6.51 9.82 1.90
C LEU A 607 -7.78 10.02 2.75
N LYS A 608 -8.19 11.26 2.95
CA LYS A 608 -9.44 11.61 3.66
C LYS A 608 -10.61 11.68 2.68
N GLY A 609 -10.39 12.22 1.49
CA GLY A 609 -11.39 12.34 0.44
C GLY A 609 -11.05 13.43 -0.55
N TYR A 610 -12.06 13.92 -1.27
CA TYR A 610 -11.94 15.03 -2.21
C TYR A 610 -12.70 16.24 -1.68
N GLN A 611 -12.13 17.44 -1.83
CA GLN A 611 -12.76 18.69 -1.42
C GLN A 611 -12.56 19.76 -2.49
N GLU A 612 -13.31 20.86 -2.37
CA GLU A 612 -13.19 22.00 -3.27
C GLU A 612 -11.76 22.56 -3.28
N ILE A 613 -11.31 22.92 -4.48
CA ILE A 613 -10.01 23.55 -4.65
C ILE A 613 -9.94 24.91 -3.94
N SER A 614 -8.84 25.14 -3.23
CA SER A 614 -8.58 26.38 -2.47
C SER A 614 -7.99 27.54 -3.32
N GLY A 615 -7.99 27.43 -4.66
CA GLY A 615 -7.30 28.35 -5.56
C GLY A 615 -7.84 28.35 -7.01
N GLU A 616 -7.03 28.82 -7.97
CA GLU A 616 -7.44 28.86 -9.38
C GLU A 616 -7.67 27.45 -9.95
N PRO A 617 -8.76 27.25 -10.72
CA PRO A 617 -9.09 25.94 -11.26
C PRO A 617 -8.07 25.50 -12.32
N VAL A 618 -7.49 24.32 -12.12
CA VAL A 618 -6.57 23.72 -13.10
C VAL A 618 -7.37 23.18 -14.29
N LEU A 619 -7.15 23.79 -15.45
CA LEU A 619 -7.78 23.38 -16.70
C LEU A 619 -6.95 22.31 -17.40
N GLN A 620 -7.56 21.16 -17.69
CA GLN A 620 -7.02 20.18 -18.60
C GLN A 620 -7.64 20.37 -19.99
N PRO A 621 -6.83 20.47 -21.06
CA PRO A 621 -7.38 20.51 -22.41
C PRO A 621 -8.16 19.22 -22.68
N ARG A 622 -9.36 19.37 -23.23
CA ARG A 622 -10.22 18.24 -23.55
C ARG A 622 -9.61 17.40 -24.67
N ARG A 623 -9.81 16.08 -24.62
CA ARG A 623 -9.29 15.17 -25.64
C ARG A 623 -9.92 15.49 -27.00
N PRO A 624 -9.11 15.71 -28.05
CA PRO A 624 -9.64 16.03 -29.37
C PRO A 624 -10.43 14.87 -29.99
N ASN A 625 -11.71 15.06 -30.27
CA ASN A 625 -12.54 14.07 -30.95
C ASN A 625 -13.16 14.73 -32.18
N SER A 626 -12.56 14.51 -33.36
CA SER A 626 -12.95 15.17 -34.61
C SER A 626 -14.44 15.05 -34.97
N ARG A 627 -15.11 13.97 -34.55
CA ARG A 627 -16.55 13.76 -34.77
C ARG A 627 -17.39 14.55 -33.78
N LEU A 628 -17.02 14.56 -32.49
CA LEU A 628 -17.77 15.28 -31.46
C LEU A 628 -17.46 16.77 -31.44
N ASP A 629 -16.21 17.18 -31.70
CA ASP A 629 -15.76 18.56 -31.60
C ASP A 629 -16.41 19.47 -32.64
N LYS A 630 -16.63 18.94 -33.86
CA LYS A 630 -17.43 19.66 -34.88
C LYS A 630 -18.83 19.96 -34.36
N VAL A 631 -19.47 18.98 -33.73
CA VAL A 631 -20.83 19.13 -33.19
C VAL A 631 -20.84 20.04 -31.97
N ARG A 632 -19.88 19.87 -31.04
CA ARG A 632 -19.68 20.75 -29.88
C ARG A 632 -19.52 22.21 -30.29
N HIS A 633 -18.69 22.48 -31.29
CA HIS A 633 -18.48 23.83 -31.82
C HIS A 633 -19.77 24.42 -32.41
N MET A 634 -20.63 23.61 -33.04
CA MET A 634 -21.95 24.07 -33.49
C MET A 634 -22.85 24.46 -32.30
N PHE A 635 -22.83 23.68 -31.22
CA PHE A 635 -23.60 24.01 -30.00
C PHE A 635 -23.02 25.21 -29.23
N GLN A 636 -21.69 25.42 -29.24
CA GLN A 636 -21.04 26.57 -28.59
C GLN A 636 -21.31 27.91 -29.30
N LYS A 637 -21.61 27.91 -30.60
CA LYS A 637 -21.96 29.14 -31.33
C LYS A 637 -23.36 29.68 -31.04
N ILE A 638 -24.22 28.87 -30.42
CA ILE A 638 -25.64 29.18 -30.20
C ILE A 638 -25.90 29.58 -28.74
N THR A 639 -25.06 29.12 -27.81
CA THR A 639 -24.99 29.54 -26.40
C THR A 639 -24.06 30.73 -26.25
#